data_AF-A0A3R7M8H2-F1
#
_entry.id   AF-A0A3R7M8H2-F1
#
_cell.length_a   1.000
_cell.length_b   1.000
_cell.length_c   1.000
_cell.angle_alpha   90.00
_cell.angle_beta   90.00
_cell.angle_gamma   90.00
#
_symmetry.space_group_name_H-M   'P 1'
#
loop_
_entity.id
_entity.type
_entity.pdbx_description
1 polymer ?
#
loop_
_entity_poly.entity_id
_entity_poly.type
_entity_poly.pdbx_seq_one_letter_code
_entity_poly.pdbx_strand_id
1 'polypeptide(L)'
;MGERDLNTDVKPVSGEVPTQVKNDGFVTDAFTLSDAEKVHVQNGILNLCLSSKMPVVNRAYESPPAVETFSPPLVPIPPVEAYVQEVLREMAKLIEGDDLVKSIAKTRDELLPFKGGVAVFEVPWFATMRDRALRAIEAVRARVQQSPEKQFSLSDGDADIDVEVARRLFVPQLGEITGKVLHRYHSMLYFHRKRLPHEMSVIFAQLNERLTQTVLATRAGCSQQAYASSLVELEGVLLHDFGLWISFIFPYFKYAFSSGIPMQLLWQETAVICKEEVAFQVYTTATRVNLQSKGNHIGRGALFPVKWMQELLQWLCSNKEEDAPPPGPFDTLQLVELSSDHPVKHVVREDNSELDIIPEELFELLWRHFGGGPKYLVEGKFKMLRDVEARLRPRRATLAFVFGEAPSPSVFLERVLHRAKVSEVMQRAMQKLQKTPSSQWGRLDSAEWHAALCTDDGVNICVTHVKGAPLEPPQSLSNLSAISVGEVLEQVRAAPSTGTGRKAPVLRFKLCLRQRIDSMRLERCGVCGLLNIGNTCYMNSALQCLFNMRAVRHAILSIPLSECRNPLVTREMVCLLRNMWSGVQQVAETSKLKTTFGREVRRFDSYEQQDAMEFIETLLDCMHEETKKITGKCQREVRDSDASIPAPQLSKILWQDFLNNNKSFISELFFFRLAHAWSA
;
A
#
# COMPACT_ATOMS: atom_id res chain seq x y z
N MET A 1 -22.93 24.12 42.95
CA MET A 1 -24.36 23.76 43.00
C MET A 1 -24.74 23.18 41.65
N GLY A 2 -25.23 21.94 41.64
CA GLY A 2 -25.82 21.27 40.47
C GLY A 2 -25.04 20.06 39.94
N GLU A 3 -25.12 18.95 40.67
CA GLU A 3 -24.65 17.61 40.27
C GLU A 3 -25.46 17.03 39.09
N ARG A 4 -24.80 16.16 38.31
CA ARG A 4 -25.36 14.86 37.88
C ARG A 4 -24.23 14.00 37.29
N ASP A 5 -23.55 13.27 38.17
CA ASP A 5 -22.80 12.08 37.79
C ASP A 5 -23.80 10.94 37.53
N LEU A 6 -23.68 10.33 36.36
CA LEU A 6 -24.38 9.09 35.99
C LEU A 6 -23.28 8.10 35.58
N ASN A 7 -22.66 7.41 36.55
CA ASN A 7 -21.94 6.15 36.36
C ASN A 7 -21.41 5.63 37.70
N THR A 8 -22.26 4.99 38.50
CA THR A 8 -21.82 4.12 39.59
C THR A 8 -22.95 3.17 39.96
N ASP A 9 -22.80 1.90 39.58
CA ASP A 9 -23.33 0.76 40.34
C ASP A 9 -22.70 -0.54 39.82
N VAL A 10 -21.56 -0.91 40.39
CA VAL A 10 -21.09 -2.31 40.43
C VAL A 10 -20.65 -2.58 41.87
N LYS A 11 -21.47 -3.34 42.61
CA LYS A 11 -21.10 -3.86 43.93
C LYS A 11 -20.18 -5.08 43.75
N PRO A 12 -19.07 -5.19 44.50
CA PRO A 12 -18.22 -6.37 44.47
C PRO A 12 -18.86 -7.52 45.25
N VAL A 13 -18.94 -8.70 44.62
CA VAL A 13 -19.33 -9.95 45.29
C VAL A 13 -18.07 -10.57 45.89
N SER A 14 -17.99 -10.58 47.22
CA SER A 14 -17.01 -11.33 48.02
C SER A 14 -17.47 -12.78 48.14
N GLY A 15 -16.64 -13.73 47.69
CA GLY A 15 -16.82 -15.16 47.91
C GLY A 15 -15.47 -15.80 48.21
N GLU A 16 -15.25 -16.14 49.49
CA GLU A 16 -14.12 -16.92 49.97
C GLU A 16 -14.25 -18.39 49.54
N VAL A 17 -13.14 -19.01 49.13
CA VAL A 17 -12.99 -20.48 49.06
C VAL A 17 -11.59 -20.85 49.57
N PRO A 18 -11.43 -21.91 50.38
CA PRO A 18 -10.35 -22.02 51.36
C PRO A 18 -9.09 -22.70 50.82
N THR A 19 -7.96 -22.28 51.37
CA THR A 19 -6.62 -22.86 51.15
C THR A 19 -6.37 -23.97 52.16
N GLN A 20 -6.31 -25.22 51.71
CA GLN A 20 -5.50 -26.26 52.33
C GLN A 20 -5.00 -27.24 51.27
N VAL A 21 -3.69 -27.47 51.22
CA VAL A 21 -3.04 -28.75 51.58
C VAL A 21 -1.64 -28.82 50.96
N LYS A 22 -0.66 -28.84 51.87
CA LYS A 22 0.60 -29.60 51.92
C LYS A 22 1.46 -29.82 50.66
N ASN A 23 2.71 -29.37 50.82
CA ASN A 23 3.91 -29.99 50.26
C ASN A 23 3.92 -31.51 50.45
N ASP A 24 4.26 -32.24 49.40
CA ASP A 24 5.22 -33.34 49.45
C ASP A 24 5.83 -33.54 48.05
N GLY A 25 7.14 -33.78 48.01
CA GLY A 25 7.93 -33.96 46.80
C GLY A 25 7.94 -35.39 46.24
N PHE A 26 8.96 -35.68 45.42
CA PHE A 26 9.30 -36.95 44.74
C PHE A 26 8.53 -37.24 43.45
N VAL A 27 9.03 -37.99 42.46
CA VAL A 27 10.36 -38.32 41.92
C VAL A 27 10.09 -38.85 40.50
N THR A 28 11.12 -38.91 39.67
CA THR A 28 11.17 -39.51 38.33
C THR A 28 10.71 -40.98 38.28
N ASP A 29 10.12 -41.38 37.14
CA ASP A 29 10.37 -42.61 36.34
C ASP A 29 9.09 -42.98 35.55
N ALA A 30 9.11 -42.87 34.21
CA ALA A 30 9.34 -43.97 33.27
C ALA A 30 8.36 -45.15 33.42
N PHE A 31 7.47 -45.36 32.43
CA PHE A 31 7.14 -46.68 31.89
C PHE A 31 6.42 -46.57 30.53
N THR A 32 6.78 -47.51 29.67
CA THR A 32 6.52 -47.71 28.25
C THR A 32 5.40 -48.73 27.96
N LEU A 33 4.97 -48.74 26.69
CA LEU A 33 4.31 -49.83 25.92
C LEU A 33 2.80 -50.05 26.21
N SER A 34 1.91 -50.33 25.24
CA SER A 34 2.05 -50.98 23.92
C SER A 34 0.82 -50.73 23.03
N ASP A 35 1.05 -50.65 21.70
CA ASP A 35 0.36 -51.29 20.56
C ASP A 35 -1.19 -51.36 20.48
N ALA A 36 -1.89 -51.19 19.35
CA ALA A 36 -1.54 -51.54 17.97
C ALA A 36 -2.48 -50.88 16.90
N GLU A 37 -1.99 -50.93 15.65
CA GLU A 37 -2.69 -51.05 14.34
C GLU A 37 -3.15 -49.83 13.49
N LYS A 38 -2.25 -49.46 12.54
CA LYS A 38 -2.36 -49.33 11.05
C LYS A 38 -3.66 -48.75 10.45
N VAL A 39 -3.64 -47.78 9.52
CA VAL A 39 -3.31 -47.90 8.07
C VAL A 39 -2.99 -46.53 7.41
N HIS A 40 -2.12 -46.59 6.38
CA HIS A 40 -1.52 -45.59 5.45
C HIS A 40 -2.35 -44.42 4.86
N VAL A 41 -1.69 -43.27 4.56
CA VAL A 41 -1.11 -42.82 3.24
C VAL A 41 -0.49 -41.40 3.43
N GLN A 42 0.85 -41.27 3.55
CA GLN A 42 1.84 -40.75 2.58
C GLN A 42 1.76 -39.26 2.17
N ASN A 43 2.74 -38.46 2.63
CA ASN A 43 3.55 -37.56 1.79
C ASN A 43 4.86 -37.15 2.53
N GLY A 44 5.99 -37.35 1.86
CA GLY A 44 7.32 -37.40 2.46
C GLY A 44 8.11 -36.09 2.42
N ILE A 45 8.87 -35.87 3.49
CA ILE A 45 10.12 -35.09 3.51
C ILE A 45 11.09 -35.91 4.37
N LEU A 46 12.22 -36.33 3.81
CA LEU A 46 13.24 -37.12 4.51
C LEU A 46 14.56 -36.36 4.53
N ASN A 47 14.84 -35.77 5.69
CA ASN A 47 16.19 -35.44 6.17
C ASN A 47 16.86 -36.73 6.63
N LEU A 48 18.11 -36.98 6.23
CA LEU A 48 18.96 -37.99 6.85
C LEU A 48 20.38 -37.45 7.03
N CYS A 49 20.72 -37.16 8.29
CA CYS A 49 22.07 -37.27 8.83
C CYS A 49 22.17 -38.63 9.55
N LEU A 50 23.22 -39.40 9.27
CA LEU A 50 23.65 -40.51 10.13
C LEU A 50 25.19 -40.53 10.26
N SER A 51 25.63 -40.55 11.51
CA SER A 51 26.91 -41.04 12.05
C SER A 51 26.87 -42.60 12.02
N SER A 52 27.93 -43.38 11.79
CA SER A 52 29.06 -43.64 12.71
C SER A 52 30.08 -44.69 12.16
N LYS A 53 31.37 -44.51 12.50
CA LYS A 53 32.44 -45.48 12.91
C LYS A 53 32.87 -46.70 12.04
N MET A 54 34.12 -46.59 11.50
CA MET A 54 35.31 -47.49 11.45
C MET A 54 35.24 -49.00 11.05
N PRO A 55 36.22 -49.54 10.29
CA PRO A 55 37.61 -49.75 10.76
C PRO A 55 38.77 -49.45 9.78
N VAL A 56 39.95 -49.25 10.35
CA VAL A 56 41.24 -49.07 9.68
C VAL A 56 41.74 -50.41 9.12
N VAL A 57 42.04 -50.45 7.83
CA VAL A 57 42.84 -51.51 7.19
C VAL A 57 43.95 -50.85 6.38
N ASN A 58 45.20 -51.02 6.84
CA ASN A 58 46.40 -50.67 6.11
C ASN A 58 46.57 -51.58 4.89
N ARG A 59 46.46 -51.03 3.68
CA ARG A 59 47.07 -51.60 2.47
C ARG A 59 47.68 -50.48 1.65
N ALA A 60 49.01 -50.51 1.54
CA ALA A 60 49.77 -49.77 0.56
C ALA A 60 49.35 -50.23 -0.84
N TYR A 61 48.88 -49.31 -1.69
CA TYR A 61 48.76 -49.50 -3.13
C TYR A 61 49.00 -48.16 -3.84
N GLU A 62 49.59 -48.30 -5.01
CA GLU A 62 50.33 -47.32 -5.79
C GLU A 62 49.55 -46.06 -6.20
N SER A 63 50.29 -44.99 -6.46
CA SER A 63 49.75 -43.72 -6.97
C SER A 63 49.15 -43.92 -8.36
N PRO A 64 47.92 -43.47 -8.65
CA PRO A 64 47.40 -43.43 -10.02
C PRO A 64 48.10 -42.31 -10.81
N PRO A 65 48.25 -42.44 -12.13
CA PRO A 65 48.91 -41.43 -12.95
C PRO A 65 48.05 -40.16 -12.98
N ALA A 66 48.73 -39.02 -13.15
CA ALA A 66 48.11 -37.71 -13.27
C ALA A 66 47.06 -37.70 -14.40
N VAL A 67 45.81 -37.44 -14.04
CA VAL A 67 44.76 -37.10 -14.99
C VAL A 67 45.05 -35.67 -15.45
N GLU A 68 45.57 -35.52 -16.66
CA GLU A 68 45.60 -34.23 -17.36
C GLU A 68 44.16 -33.71 -17.46
N THR A 69 43.89 -32.62 -16.76
CA THR A 69 42.65 -31.88 -16.87
C THR A 69 42.64 -31.17 -18.22
N PHE A 70 42.09 -31.84 -19.24
CA PHE A 70 41.71 -31.19 -20.49
C PHE A 70 40.68 -30.10 -20.18
N SER A 71 41.15 -28.86 -20.08
CA SER A 71 40.27 -27.69 -20.17
C SER A 71 39.70 -27.68 -21.58
N PRO A 72 38.37 -27.59 -21.77
CA PRO A 72 37.81 -27.47 -23.11
C PRO A 72 38.40 -26.20 -23.77
N PRO A 73 38.64 -26.20 -25.09
CA PRO A 73 39.13 -25.01 -25.77
C PRO A 73 38.16 -23.85 -25.52
N LEU A 74 38.68 -22.74 -25.00
CA LEU A 74 37.94 -21.49 -24.83
C LEU A 74 37.31 -21.13 -26.17
N VAL A 75 35.98 -21.21 -26.25
CA VAL A 75 35.23 -20.65 -27.37
C VAL A 75 35.60 -19.16 -27.44
N PRO A 76 36.09 -18.64 -28.58
CA PRO A 76 36.42 -17.23 -28.68
C PRO A 76 35.14 -16.41 -28.46
N ILE A 77 35.12 -15.63 -27.37
CA ILE A 77 34.01 -14.73 -27.04
C ILE A 77 33.88 -13.72 -28.20
N PRO A 78 32.68 -13.53 -28.78
CA PRO A 78 32.49 -12.56 -29.85
C PRO A 78 32.96 -11.14 -29.43
N PRO A 79 33.53 -10.34 -30.37
CA PRO A 79 34.10 -9.02 -30.06
C PRO A 79 33.17 -8.08 -29.28
N VAL A 80 31.88 -8.06 -29.63
CA VAL A 80 30.87 -7.23 -28.94
C VAL A 80 30.69 -7.67 -27.50
N GLU A 81 30.61 -8.99 -27.25
CA GLU A 81 30.39 -9.53 -25.92
C GLU A 81 31.57 -9.24 -24.99
N ALA A 82 32.80 -9.43 -25.49
CA ALA A 82 34.01 -9.13 -24.71
C ALA A 82 34.19 -7.63 -24.46
N TYR A 83 33.76 -6.75 -25.38
CA TYR A 83 33.71 -5.30 -25.15
C TYR A 83 32.72 -4.95 -24.03
N VAL A 84 31.47 -5.43 -24.14
CA VAL A 84 30.41 -5.18 -23.13
C VAL A 84 30.81 -5.71 -21.75
N GLN A 85 31.43 -6.88 -21.66
CA GLN A 85 31.94 -7.43 -20.40
C GLN A 85 33.04 -6.55 -19.78
N GLU A 86 33.94 -5.99 -20.59
CA GLU A 86 34.96 -5.07 -20.08
C GLU A 86 34.34 -3.75 -19.59
N VAL A 87 33.35 -3.22 -20.31
CA VAL A 87 32.57 -2.04 -19.89
C VAL A 87 31.90 -2.29 -18.55
N LEU A 88 31.19 -3.41 -18.39
CA LEU A 88 30.53 -3.78 -17.13
C LEU A 88 31.53 -3.92 -15.98
N ARG A 89 32.70 -4.53 -16.23
CA ARG A 89 33.75 -4.67 -15.23
C ARG A 89 34.30 -3.31 -14.80
N GLU A 90 34.50 -2.39 -15.73
CA GLU A 90 34.99 -1.05 -15.42
C GLU A 90 33.91 -0.21 -14.73
N MET A 91 32.66 -0.31 -15.17
CA MET A 91 31.50 0.29 -14.51
C MET A 91 31.38 -0.17 -13.05
N ALA A 92 31.52 -1.48 -12.78
CA ALA A 92 31.46 -2.02 -11.42
C ALA A 92 32.51 -1.39 -10.49
N LYS A 93 33.69 -1.03 -11.00
CA LYS A 93 34.73 -0.36 -10.22
C LYS A 93 34.41 1.13 -9.97
N LEU A 94 33.94 1.83 -11.00
CA LEU A 94 33.76 3.28 -10.97
C LEU A 94 32.45 3.72 -10.33
N ILE A 95 31.40 2.90 -10.39
CA ILE A 95 30.08 3.24 -9.85
C ILE A 95 30.09 3.25 -8.31
N GLU A 96 30.97 2.52 -7.64
CA GLU A 96 31.08 2.52 -6.18
C GLU A 96 31.80 3.78 -5.65
N GLY A 97 31.22 4.47 -4.65
CA GLY A 97 31.87 5.62 -3.99
C GLY A 97 31.04 6.26 -2.86
N ASP A 98 31.71 6.85 -1.86
CA ASP A 98 31.06 7.45 -0.68
C ASP A 98 30.38 8.80 -0.97
N ASP A 99 30.83 9.49 -2.01
CA ASP A 99 30.23 10.71 -2.57
C ASP A 99 28.83 10.46 -3.15
N LEU A 100 28.57 9.28 -3.74
CA LEU A 100 27.24 8.91 -4.24
C LEU A 100 26.21 8.85 -3.10
N VAL A 101 26.57 8.27 -1.95
CA VAL A 101 25.70 8.21 -0.76
C VAL A 101 25.35 9.62 -0.27
N LYS A 102 26.35 10.51 -0.21
CA LYS A 102 26.15 11.93 0.17
C LYS A 102 25.27 12.67 -0.85
N SER A 103 25.43 12.37 -2.13
CA SER A 103 24.67 12.94 -3.24
C SER A 103 23.19 12.55 -3.17
N ILE A 104 22.92 11.27 -2.89
CA ILE A 104 21.56 10.76 -2.66
C ILE A 104 20.92 11.45 -1.45
N ALA A 105 21.63 11.52 -0.31
CA ALA A 105 21.13 12.15 0.91
C ALA A 105 20.80 13.65 0.73
N LYS A 106 21.48 14.33 -0.20
CA LYS A 106 21.23 15.74 -0.53
C LYS A 106 20.04 15.96 -1.47
N THR A 107 19.50 14.90 -2.08
CA THR A 107 18.43 15.02 -3.09
C THR A 107 17.09 15.33 -2.44
N ARG A 108 16.69 16.60 -2.45
CA ARG A 108 15.42 17.08 -1.90
C ARG A 108 14.34 17.12 -2.98
N ASP A 109 13.10 16.85 -2.58
CA ASP A 109 11.93 16.97 -3.44
C ASP A 109 11.46 18.45 -3.43
N GLU A 110 12.20 19.29 -4.16
CA GLU A 110 11.94 20.72 -4.26
C GLU A 110 10.90 21.02 -5.34
N LEU A 111 9.96 21.92 -5.02
CA LEU A 111 8.96 22.41 -5.97
C LEU A 111 9.60 23.51 -6.83
N LEU A 112 9.68 23.27 -8.14
CA LEU A 112 10.27 24.23 -9.07
C LEU A 112 9.22 24.76 -10.06
N PRO A 113 9.07 26.09 -10.20
CA PRO A 113 8.18 26.66 -11.20
C PRO A 113 8.81 26.66 -12.59
N PHE A 114 7.97 26.66 -13.63
CA PHE A 114 8.42 26.94 -15.00
C PHE A 114 8.80 28.42 -15.13
N LYS A 115 10.07 28.68 -15.45
CA LYS A 115 10.58 30.04 -15.74
C LYS A 115 10.85 30.13 -17.23
N GLY A 116 10.07 30.95 -17.95
CA GLY A 116 10.18 31.05 -19.41
C GLY A 116 9.81 29.74 -20.13
N GLY A 117 8.86 28.97 -19.58
CA GLY A 117 8.43 27.68 -20.13
C GLY A 117 9.36 26.50 -19.83
N VAL A 118 10.40 26.71 -19.01
CA VAL A 118 11.39 25.67 -18.67
C VAL A 118 11.54 25.52 -17.15
N ALA A 119 11.58 24.29 -16.67
CA ALA A 119 11.96 23.94 -15.31
C ALA A 119 13.25 23.12 -15.34
N VAL A 120 14.18 23.39 -14.41
CA VAL A 120 15.51 22.75 -14.38
C VAL A 120 15.72 22.11 -13.02
N PHE A 121 15.76 20.78 -13.00
CA PHE A 121 15.98 19.98 -11.80
C PHE A 121 17.44 19.58 -11.68
N GLU A 122 18.01 19.71 -10.49
CA GLU A 122 19.32 19.14 -10.20
C GLU A 122 19.12 17.73 -9.63
N VAL A 123 19.69 16.73 -10.31
CA VAL A 123 19.65 15.32 -9.87
C VAL A 123 21.08 14.80 -9.70
N PRO A 124 21.77 15.20 -8.62
CA PRO A 124 23.22 15.00 -8.48
C PRO A 124 23.63 13.52 -8.50
N TRP A 125 22.82 12.63 -7.92
CA TRP A 125 23.10 11.20 -7.89
C TRP A 125 23.04 10.57 -9.29
N PHE A 126 22.08 11.00 -10.12
CA PHE A 126 21.88 10.48 -11.47
C PHE A 126 23.05 10.90 -12.36
N ALA A 127 23.41 12.18 -12.28
CA ALA A 127 24.57 12.76 -12.96
C ALA A 127 25.86 12.03 -12.60
N THR A 128 26.08 11.80 -11.31
CA THR A 128 27.29 11.12 -10.81
C THR A 128 27.39 9.71 -11.36
N MET A 129 26.29 8.94 -11.36
CA MET A 129 26.29 7.58 -11.90
C MET A 129 26.46 7.57 -13.42
N ARG A 130 25.78 8.46 -14.14
CA ARG A 130 25.89 8.58 -15.59
C ARG A 130 27.31 8.99 -16.02
N ASP A 131 27.94 9.93 -15.32
CA ASP A 131 29.34 10.33 -15.54
C ASP A 131 30.30 9.15 -15.34
N ARG A 132 30.12 8.38 -14.25
CA ARG A 132 30.92 7.18 -13.98
C ARG A 132 30.76 6.12 -15.06
N ALA A 133 29.54 5.91 -15.54
CA ALA A 133 29.26 5.01 -16.64
C ALA A 133 29.92 5.48 -17.95
N LEU A 134 29.84 6.78 -18.25
CA LEU A 134 30.50 7.38 -19.41
C LEU A 134 32.03 7.22 -19.33
N ARG A 135 32.63 7.54 -18.18
CA ARG A 135 34.07 7.35 -17.95
C ARG A 135 34.51 5.89 -18.06
N ALA A 136 33.68 4.95 -17.61
CA ALA A 136 33.94 3.52 -17.78
C ALA A 136 34.00 3.15 -19.27
N ILE A 137 33.01 3.61 -20.05
CA ILE A 137 32.94 3.42 -21.51
C ILE A 137 34.18 4.03 -22.18
N GLU A 138 34.51 5.29 -21.89
CA GLU A 138 35.67 5.99 -22.46
C GLU A 138 36.99 5.28 -22.12
N ALA A 139 37.15 4.80 -20.89
CA ALA A 139 38.34 4.06 -20.46
C ALA A 139 38.48 2.71 -21.16
N VAL A 140 37.38 2.04 -21.50
CA VAL A 140 37.42 0.79 -22.30
C VAL A 140 37.69 1.11 -23.76
N ARG A 141 37.02 2.11 -24.33
CA ARG A 141 37.25 2.58 -25.71
C ARG A 141 38.72 2.93 -25.95
N ALA A 142 39.34 3.68 -25.04
CA ALA A 142 40.76 4.02 -25.13
C ALA A 142 41.68 2.77 -25.10
N ARG A 143 41.38 1.78 -24.26
CA ARG A 143 42.14 0.52 -24.18
C ARG A 143 42.02 -0.33 -25.45
N VAL A 144 40.83 -0.35 -26.05
CA VAL A 144 40.55 -1.04 -27.31
C VAL A 144 41.29 -0.36 -28.47
N GLN A 145 41.30 0.97 -28.52
CA GLN A 145 42.03 1.73 -29.54
C GLN A 145 43.56 1.61 -29.42
N GLN A 146 44.09 1.29 -28.23
CA GLN A 146 45.53 1.18 -27.96
C GLN A 146 46.12 -0.23 -28.11
N SER A 147 45.31 -1.27 -28.36
CA SER A 147 45.76 -2.68 -28.41
C SER A 147 45.81 -3.23 -29.84
N PRO A 148 46.98 -3.30 -30.51
CA PRO A 148 47.09 -3.83 -31.87
C PRO A 148 46.94 -5.36 -31.98
N GLU A 149 47.03 -6.11 -30.87
CA GLU A 149 46.97 -7.59 -30.85
C GLU A 149 45.65 -8.17 -30.30
N LYS A 150 44.73 -7.34 -29.81
CA LYS A 150 43.37 -7.78 -29.46
C LYS A 150 42.42 -7.34 -30.56
N GLN A 151 42.18 -8.22 -31.52
CA GLN A 151 41.13 -8.05 -32.54
C GLN A 151 39.74 -7.96 -31.88
N PHE A 152 39.41 -6.78 -31.34
CA PHE A 152 38.05 -6.31 -31.34
C PHE A 152 37.84 -5.64 -32.69
N SER A 153 37.65 -6.43 -33.74
CA SER A 153 37.34 -5.92 -35.07
C SER A 153 35.91 -5.35 -35.09
N LEU A 154 35.67 -4.30 -34.30
CA LEU A 154 34.49 -3.43 -34.39
C LEU A 154 34.87 -2.22 -35.25
N SER A 155 35.57 -2.46 -36.37
CA SER A 155 36.01 -1.40 -37.26
C SER A 155 34.81 -0.69 -37.86
N ASP A 156 34.89 0.65 -37.94
CA ASP A 156 33.94 1.62 -38.51
C ASP A 156 33.55 1.39 -40.00
N GLY A 157 33.64 0.16 -40.50
CA GLY A 157 33.24 -0.23 -41.85
C GLY A 157 32.71 -1.67 -41.88
N ASP A 158 31.42 -1.79 -42.17
CA ASP A 158 30.70 -3.00 -42.63
C ASP A 158 30.39 -4.15 -41.65
N ALA A 159 30.46 -3.97 -40.33
CA ALA A 159 29.89 -4.93 -39.38
C ALA A 159 28.70 -4.34 -38.63
N ASP A 160 27.50 -4.75 -39.02
CA ASP A 160 26.25 -4.56 -38.28
C ASP A 160 26.42 -5.11 -36.84
N ILE A 161 26.67 -4.23 -35.86
CA ILE A 161 26.89 -4.62 -34.45
C ILE A 161 25.55 -5.02 -33.84
N ASP A 162 25.36 -6.31 -33.54
CA ASP A 162 24.11 -6.79 -32.94
C ASP A 162 23.86 -6.15 -31.56
N VAL A 163 22.96 -5.17 -31.53
CA VAL A 163 22.58 -4.42 -30.33
C VAL A 163 21.79 -5.33 -29.38
N GLU A 164 21.03 -6.28 -29.90
CA GLU A 164 20.22 -7.17 -29.09
C GLU A 164 21.10 -8.12 -28.26
N VAL A 165 22.18 -8.64 -28.85
CA VAL A 165 23.21 -9.43 -28.13
C VAL A 165 23.87 -8.59 -27.04
N ALA A 166 24.27 -7.35 -27.34
CA ALA A 166 24.87 -6.45 -26.36
C ALA A 166 23.93 -6.18 -25.17
N ARG A 167 22.65 -5.89 -25.43
CA ARG A 167 21.65 -5.62 -24.39
C ARG A 167 21.35 -6.84 -23.53
N ARG A 168 21.24 -8.04 -24.12
CA ARG A 168 21.04 -9.30 -23.40
C ARG A 168 22.17 -9.62 -22.42
N LEU A 169 23.39 -9.16 -22.70
CA LEU A 169 24.51 -9.28 -21.76
C LEU A 169 24.58 -8.13 -20.75
N PHE A 170 24.32 -6.90 -21.20
CA PHE A 170 24.48 -5.69 -20.42
C PHE A 170 23.42 -5.57 -19.32
N VAL A 171 22.14 -5.62 -19.71
CA VAL A 171 21.01 -5.26 -18.84
C VAL A 171 20.92 -6.17 -17.61
N PRO A 172 21.01 -7.51 -17.70
CA PRO A 172 20.92 -8.37 -16.51
C PRO A 172 22.06 -8.14 -15.50
N GLN A 173 23.25 -7.76 -15.97
CA GLN A 173 24.42 -7.51 -15.11
C GLN A 173 24.35 -6.15 -14.40
N LEU A 174 23.55 -5.21 -14.90
CA LEU A 174 23.29 -3.95 -14.19
C LEU A 174 22.62 -4.19 -12.82
N GLY A 175 21.81 -5.24 -12.70
CA GLY A 175 21.22 -5.67 -11.44
C GLY A 175 22.23 -5.99 -10.36
N GLU A 176 23.28 -6.73 -10.73
CA GLU A 176 24.35 -7.10 -9.81
C GLU A 176 25.17 -5.87 -9.37
N ILE A 177 25.53 -5.02 -10.34
CA ILE A 177 26.30 -3.79 -10.09
C ILE A 177 25.51 -2.84 -9.17
N THR A 178 24.26 -2.57 -9.52
CA THR A 178 23.41 -1.66 -8.72
C THR A 178 23.07 -2.28 -7.36
N GLY A 179 22.83 -3.59 -7.27
CA GLY A 179 22.59 -4.29 -6.01
C GLY A 179 23.73 -4.11 -4.99
N LYS A 180 25.00 -4.18 -5.43
CA LYS A 180 26.17 -3.94 -4.58
C LYS A 180 26.22 -2.51 -4.03
N VAL A 181 26.00 -1.53 -4.90
CA VAL A 181 25.95 -0.09 -4.53
C VAL A 181 24.87 0.17 -3.48
N LEU A 182 23.71 -0.44 -3.66
CA LEU A 182 22.54 -0.26 -2.81
C LEU A 182 22.69 -0.96 -1.45
N HIS A 183 23.32 -2.13 -1.43
CA HIS A 183 23.68 -2.80 -0.18
C HIS A 183 24.64 -1.95 0.67
N ARG A 184 25.62 -1.28 0.05
CA ARG A 184 26.52 -0.35 0.73
C ARG A 184 25.79 0.88 1.25
N TYR A 185 24.91 1.48 0.45
CA TYR A 185 24.04 2.58 0.86
C TYR A 185 23.20 2.22 2.09
N HIS A 186 22.56 1.05 2.07
CA HIS A 186 21.83 0.52 3.23
C HIS A 186 22.72 0.40 4.47
N SER A 187 23.89 -0.21 4.31
CA SER A 187 24.82 -0.48 5.42
C SER A 187 25.29 0.81 6.11
N MET A 188 25.46 1.90 5.35
CA MET A 188 25.83 3.22 5.88
C MET A 188 24.69 3.91 6.65
N LEU A 189 23.45 3.82 6.18
CA LEU A 189 22.30 4.40 6.89
C LEU A 189 21.93 3.61 8.15
N TYR A 190 22.21 2.31 8.18
CA TYR A 190 21.74 1.37 9.19
C TYR A 190 22.86 0.84 10.11
N PHE A 191 23.65 1.73 10.72
CA PHE A 191 24.59 1.36 11.80
C PHE A 191 23.89 0.69 13.02
N HIS A 192 22.55 0.57 13.04
CA HIS A 192 21.75 0.01 14.13
C HIS A 192 20.74 -1.13 13.80
N ARG A 193 20.57 -1.60 12.55
CA ARG A 193 19.80 -2.86 12.28
C ARG A 193 20.45 -3.65 11.14
N LYS A 194 20.76 -4.91 11.42
CA LYS A 194 21.82 -5.69 10.74
C LYS A 194 21.50 -6.29 9.36
N ARG A 195 20.35 -6.08 8.70
CA ARG A 195 20.04 -6.66 7.37
C ARG A 195 18.98 -5.86 6.58
N LEU A 196 19.06 -5.90 5.25
CA LEU A 196 17.90 -5.61 4.38
C LEU A 196 16.76 -6.53 4.85
N PRO A 197 15.55 -6.03 5.15
CA PRO A 197 14.40 -6.89 5.41
C PRO A 197 14.28 -7.89 4.26
N HIS A 198 14.05 -9.18 4.55
CA HIS A 198 13.95 -10.23 3.52
C HIS A 198 12.99 -9.84 2.39
N GLU A 199 11.89 -9.15 2.72
CA GLU A 199 10.91 -8.58 1.79
C GLU A 199 11.52 -7.60 0.79
N MET A 200 12.45 -6.72 1.21
CA MET A 200 13.10 -5.75 0.34
C MET A 200 14.00 -6.41 -0.71
N SER A 201 14.65 -7.52 -0.35
CA SER A 201 15.48 -8.31 -1.27
C SER A 201 14.63 -8.97 -2.34
N VAL A 202 13.45 -9.49 -1.96
CA VAL A 202 12.49 -10.09 -2.90
C VAL A 202 11.95 -9.04 -3.86
N ILE A 203 11.51 -7.88 -3.35
CA ILE A 203 11.02 -6.76 -4.16
C ILE A 203 12.10 -6.28 -5.13
N PHE A 204 13.36 -6.18 -4.69
CA PHE A 204 14.46 -5.79 -5.58
C PHE A 204 14.69 -6.79 -6.71
N ALA A 205 14.68 -8.10 -6.42
CA ALA A 205 14.82 -9.13 -7.44
C ALA A 205 13.68 -9.06 -8.47
N GLN A 206 12.45 -8.83 -8.03
CA GLN A 206 11.28 -8.69 -8.90
C GLN A 206 11.36 -7.42 -9.77
N LEU A 207 11.77 -6.29 -9.19
CA LEU A 207 12.04 -5.05 -9.93
C LEU A 207 13.11 -5.26 -10.99
N ASN A 208 14.23 -5.88 -10.61
CA ASN A 208 15.33 -6.21 -11.49
C ASN A 208 14.89 -7.04 -12.70
N GLU A 209 14.13 -8.10 -12.46
CA GLU A 209 13.59 -8.97 -13.51
C GLU A 209 12.67 -8.20 -14.47
N ARG A 210 11.70 -7.45 -13.93
CA ARG A 210 10.75 -6.69 -14.74
C ARG A 210 11.41 -5.58 -15.54
N LEU A 211 12.37 -4.87 -14.95
CA LEU A 211 13.12 -3.84 -15.65
C LEU A 211 14.01 -4.44 -16.73
N THR A 212 14.59 -5.62 -16.49
CA THR A 212 15.33 -6.36 -17.52
C THR A 212 14.41 -6.66 -18.71
N GLN A 213 13.22 -7.23 -18.46
CA GLN A 213 12.23 -7.48 -19.50
C GLN A 213 11.81 -6.19 -20.21
N THR A 214 11.57 -5.12 -19.46
CA THR A 214 11.10 -3.83 -19.99
C THR A 214 12.16 -3.19 -20.89
N VAL A 215 13.41 -3.11 -20.43
CA VAL A 215 14.51 -2.54 -21.20
C VAL A 215 14.74 -3.38 -22.47
N LEU A 216 14.80 -4.71 -22.36
CA LEU A 216 14.96 -5.60 -23.52
C LEU A 216 13.78 -5.52 -24.51
N ALA A 217 12.56 -5.29 -24.03
CA ALA A 217 11.38 -5.09 -24.87
C ALA A 217 11.29 -3.67 -25.46
N THR A 218 11.95 -2.68 -24.84
CA THR A 218 11.92 -1.28 -25.28
C THR A 218 12.72 -1.15 -26.57
N ARG A 219 12.00 -1.03 -27.68
CA ARG A 219 12.51 -0.64 -29.01
C ARG A 219 12.42 0.88 -29.26
N ALA A 220 12.03 1.66 -28.26
CA ALA A 220 11.68 3.07 -28.43
C ALA A 220 12.85 4.01 -28.07
N GLY A 221 13.15 4.95 -28.97
CA GLY A 221 14.00 6.12 -28.69
C GLY A 221 15.22 6.23 -29.60
N CYS A 222 16.20 5.34 -29.42
CA CYS A 222 17.45 5.31 -30.22
C CYS A 222 17.63 4.05 -31.08
N SER A 223 16.85 2.98 -30.86
CA SER A 223 17.13 1.67 -31.45
C SER A 223 15.90 1.08 -32.16
N GLN A 224 15.55 1.65 -33.32
CA GLN A 224 14.81 0.87 -34.32
C GLN A 224 15.74 -0.10 -35.06
N GLN A 225 17.05 0.07 -34.93
CA GLN A 225 18.04 -0.74 -35.61
C GLN A 225 18.39 -1.94 -34.74
N ALA A 226 18.25 -3.15 -35.28
CA ALA A 226 18.78 -4.37 -34.68
C ALA A 226 20.31 -4.34 -34.59
N TYR A 227 20.93 -3.45 -35.38
CA TYR A 227 22.36 -3.33 -35.55
C TYR A 227 22.81 -1.88 -35.36
N ALA A 228 23.93 -1.65 -34.68
CA ALA A 228 24.57 -0.35 -34.60
C ALA A 228 25.61 -0.22 -35.70
N SER A 229 25.63 0.94 -36.36
CA SER A 229 26.54 1.28 -37.46
C SER A 229 27.95 1.65 -36.99
N SER A 230 28.12 1.95 -35.70
CA SER A 230 29.39 2.32 -35.10
C SER A 230 29.47 1.92 -33.62
N LEU A 231 30.69 1.88 -33.10
CA LEU A 231 30.93 1.68 -31.67
C LEU A 231 30.31 2.80 -30.81
N VAL A 232 30.32 4.04 -31.31
CA VAL A 232 29.74 5.21 -30.62
C VAL A 232 28.22 5.08 -30.47
N GLU A 233 27.57 4.55 -31.49
CA GLU A 233 26.13 4.27 -31.45
C GLU A 233 25.80 3.19 -30.41
N LEU A 234 26.57 2.08 -30.37
CA LEU A 234 26.42 1.06 -29.34
C LEU A 234 26.59 1.64 -27.93
N GLU A 235 27.63 2.43 -27.71
CA GLU A 235 27.92 3.05 -26.42
C GLU A 235 26.81 4.02 -25.98
N GLY A 236 26.19 4.74 -26.92
CA GLY A 236 24.99 5.55 -26.69
C GLY A 236 23.81 4.71 -26.21
N VAL A 237 23.57 3.54 -26.80
CA VAL A 237 22.53 2.59 -26.36
C VAL A 237 22.82 2.07 -24.96
N LEU A 238 24.05 1.65 -24.66
CA LEU A 238 24.44 1.16 -23.34
C LEU A 238 24.27 2.25 -22.26
N LEU A 239 24.67 3.48 -22.55
CA LEU A 239 24.53 4.60 -21.61
C LEU A 239 23.05 4.99 -21.41
N HIS A 240 22.23 4.90 -22.46
CA HIS A 240 20.79 5.10 -22.37
C HIS A 240 20.13 4.03 -21.49
N ASP A 241 20.40 2.74 -21.76
CA ASP A 241 19.88 1.62 -20.97
C ASP A 241 20.34 1.69 -19.51
N PHE A 242 21.59 2.09 -19.26
CA PHE A 242 22.09 2.36 -17.91
C PHE A 242 21.30 3.48 -17.23
N GLY A 243 21.05 4.58 -17.95
CA GLY A 243 20.24 5.71 -17.45
C GLY A 243 18.82 5.29 -17.08
N LEU A 244 18.14 4.58 -17.97
CA LEU A 244 16.83 3.99 -17.69
C LEU A 244 16.88 3.12 -16.44
N TRP A 245 17.83 2.20 -16.39
CA TRP A 245 18.00 1.26 -15.28
C TRP A 245 18.12 1.97 -13.92
N ILE A 246 19.06 2.90 -13.78
CA ILE A 246 19.27 3.61 -12.52
C ILE A 246 18.07 4.50 -12.16
N SER A 247 17.32 4.99 -13.14
CA SER A 247 16.15 5.83 -12.91
C SER A 247 14.97 5.09 -12.29
N PHE A 248 14.85 3.78 -12.52
CA PHE A 248 13.82 2.97 -11.88
C PHE A 248 14.29 2.41 -10.54
N ILE A 249 15.55 1.97 -10.49
CA ILE A 249 16.11 1.30 -9.31
C ILE A 249 16.37 2.28 -8.16
N PHE A 250 16.99 3.43 -8.41
CA PHE A 250 17.43 4.31 -7.31
C PHE A 250 16.30 5.06 -6.59
N PRO A 251 15.29 5.62 -7.29
CA PRO A 251 14.11 6.15 -6.63
C PRO A 251 13.41 5.11 -5.75
N TYR A 252 13.47 3.83 -6.13
CA TYR A 252 12.96 2.75 -5.29
C TYR A 252 13.60 2.71 -3.92
N PHE A 253 14.93 2.71 -3.86
CA PHE A 253 15.61 2.71 -2.58
C PHE A 253 15.35 4.00 -1.82
N LYS A 254 15.43 5.17 -2.47
CA LYS A 254 15.12 6.46 -1.82
C LYS A 254 13.73 6.42 -1.16
N TYR A 255 12.71 5.95 -1.90
CA TYR A 255 11.34 5.90 -1.41
C TYR A 255 11.15 4.83 -0.32
N ALA A 256 11.61 3.60 -0.54
CA ALA A 256 11.42 2.52 0.41
C ALA A 256 12.10 2.81 1.77
N PHE A 257 13.23 3.53 1.76
CA PHE A 257 13.91 3.98 2.97
C PHE A 257 13.21 5.15 3.65
N SER A 258 12.72 6.13 2.89
CA SER A 258 12.09 7.33 3.45
C SER A 258 10.67 7.09 3.95
N SER A 259 9.89 6.26 3.25
CA SER A 259 8.49 6.02 3.57
C SER A 259 8.28 4.88 4.57
N GLY A 260 9.18 3.88 4.62
CA GLY A 260 8.99 2.67 5.42
C GLY A 260 7.82 1.78 4.97
N ILE A 261 7.10 2.17 3.91
CA ILE A 261 5.91 1.50 3.38
C ILE A 261 6.34 0.47 2.34
N PRO A 262 5.91 -0.80 2.44
CA PRO A 262 6.20 -1.80 1.42
C PRO A 262 5.48 -1.47 0.10
N MET A 263 6.21 -1.62 -0.99
CA MET A 263 5.63 -1.59 -2.33
C MET A 263 4.73 -2.78 -2.57
N GLN A 264 3.72 -2.60 -3.41
CA GLN A 264 2.78 -3.67 -3.76
C GLN A 264 3.10 -4.32 -5.11
N LEU A 265 3.63 -3.55 -6.07
CA LEU A 265 4.01 -4.03 -7.40
C LEU A 265 2.92 -4.93 -8.02
N LEU A 266 1.81 -4.31 -8.39
CA LEU A 266 0.62 -5.01 -8.88
C LEU A 266 0.87 -5.80 -10.16
N TRP A 267 1.98 -5.60 -10.86
CA TRP A 267 2.33 -6.34 -12.08
C TRP A 267 3.04 -7.67 -11.85
N GLN A 268 3.15 -8.15 -10.62
CA GLN A 268 3.69 -9.48 -10.31
C GLN A 268 2.71 -10.58 -10.73
N GLU A 269 3.24 -11.71 -11.23
CA GLU A 269 2.43 -12.88 -11.63
C GLU A 269 1.59 -13.45 -10.48
N THR A 270 2.03 -13.27 -9.24
CA THR A 270 1.34 -13.75 -8.03
C THR A 270 0.43 -12.70 -7.38
N ALA A 271 0.36 -11.48 -7.91
CA ALA A 271 -0.45 -10.42 -7.33
C ALA A 271 -1.95 -10.69 -7.57
N VAL A 272 -2.71 -10.84 -6.49
CA VAL A 272 -4.18 -10.80 -6.57
C VAL A 272 -4.61 -9.34 -6.61
N ILE A 273 -5.02 -8.87 -7.79
CA ILE A 273 -5.35 -7.46 -8.01
C ILE A 273 -6.88 -7.28 -8.05
N CYS A 274 -7.40 -6.43 -7.18
CA CYS A 274 -8.77 -5.93 -7.31
C CYS A 274 -8.72 -4.61 -8.12
N LYS A 275 -9.02 -4.67 -9.41
CA LYS A 275 -8.99 -3.49 -10.29
C LYS A 275 -9.94 -2.39 -9.83
N GLU A 276 -11.09 -2.75 -9.27
CA GLU A 276 -12.07 -1.82 -8.72
C GLU A 276 -11.50 -1.02 -7.54
N GLU A 277 -10.68 -1.67 -6.70
CA GLU A 277 -9.99 -1.00 -5.58
C GLU A 277 -8.98 0.01 -6.11
N VAL A 278 -8.14 -0.41 -7.06
CA VAL A 278 -7.11 0.45 -7.66
C VAL A 278 -7.79 1.64 -8.37
N ALA A 279 -8.83 1.39 -9.16
CA ALA A 279 -9.61 2.43 -9.83
C ALA A 279 -10.20 3.44 -8.83
N PHE A 280 -10.74 2.97 -7.71
CA PHE A 280 -11.27 3.84 -6.68
C PHE A 280 -10.17 4.68 -6.01
N GLN A 281 -9.03 4.09 -5.69
CA GLN A 281 -7.90 4.82 -5.11
C GLN A 281 -7.37 5.88 -6.07
N VAL A 282 -7.21 5.55 -7.36
CA VAL A 282 -6.80 6.50 -8.40
C VAL A 282 -7.82 7.63 -8.51
N TYR A 283 -9.11 7.32 -8.66
CA TYR A 283 -10.18 8.32 -8.77
C TYR A 283 -10.22 9.26 -7.57
N THR A 284 -10.26 8.72 -6.35
CA THR A 284 -10.38 9.53 -5.12
C THR A 284 -9.16 10.40 -4.87
N THR A 285 -7.98 9.95 -5.30
CA THR A 285 -6.75 10.74 -5.19
C THR A 285 -6.69 11.84 -6.27
N ALA A 286 -7.09 11.50 -7.49
CA ALA A 286 -7.12 12.42 -8.62
C ALA A 286 -8.17 13.52 -8.47
N THR A 287 -9.31 13.25 -7.82
CA THR A 287 -10.45 14.17 -7.74
C THR A 287 -10.56 14.94 -6.43
N ARG A 288 -9.46 15.02 -5.67
CA ARG A 288 -9.43 15.74 -4.39
C ARG A 288 -9.92 17.18 -4.56
N VAL A 289 -10.73 17.64 -3.59
CA VAL A 289 -11.49 18.90 -3.62
C VAL A 289 -10.62 20.13 -3.95
N ASN A 290 -9.34 20.13 -3.57
CA ASN A 290 -8.42 21.25 -3.87
C ASN A 290 -8.20 21.46 -5.37
N LEU A 291 -8.26 20.39 -6.17
CA LEU A 291 -8.02 20.43 -7.61
C LEU A 291 -9.19 21.07 -8.37
N GLN A 292 -10.41 20.93 -7.83
CA GLN A 292 -11.63 21.45 -8.45
C GLN A 292 -11.82 22.95 -8.26
N SER A 293 -11.22 23.55 -7.22
CA SER A 293 -11.41 24.97 -6.87
C SER A 293 -10.63 25.96 -7.74
N LYS A 294 -9.59 25.51 -8.48
CA LYS A 294 -8.70 26.37 -9.28
C LYS A 294 -8.51 25.87 -10.73
N GLY A 295 -9.58 25.45 -11.40
CA GLY A 295 -9.52 25.10 -12.83
C GLY A 295 -8.50 24.02 -13.18
N ASN A 296 -8.41 22.96 -12.35
CA ASN A 296 -7.46 21.85 -12.44
C ASN A 296 -5.98 22.23 -12.20
N HIS A 297 -5.72 23.42 -11.68
CA HIS A 297 -4.36 23.83 -11.33
C HIS A 297 -3.90 23.20 -10.02
N ILE A 298 -2.70 22.62 -10.05
CA ILE A 298 -2.02 21.99 -8.92
C ILE A 298 -0.84 22.88 -8.50
N GLY A 299 -0.87 23.39 -7.27
CA GLY A 299 0.24 24.16 -6.71
C GLY A 299 1.40 23.30 -6.20
N ARG A 300 1.23 21.99 -6.11
CA ARG A 300 2.31 21.02 -5.85
C ARG A 300 1.98 19.71 -6.56
N GLY A 301 2.36 19.64 -7.82
CA GLY A 301 2.15 18.47 -8.68
C GLY A 301 3.46 17.78 -9.03
N ALA A 302 3.36 16.55 -9.51
CA ALA A 302 4.48 15.77 -10.02
C ALA A 302 4.32 15.57 -11.53
N LEU A 303 5.45 15.60 -12.26
CA LEU A 303 5.48 15.26 -13.67
C LEU A 303 5.07 13.82 -13.90
N PHE A 304 4.24 13.59 -14.92
CA PHE A 304 3.72 12.26 -15.21
C PHE A 304 3.51 12.01 -16.70
N PRO A 305 3.85 10.81 -17.22
CA PRO A 305 3.65 10.50 -18.63
C PRO A 305 2.18 10.29 -18.98
N VAL A 306 1.68 11.06 -19.96
CA VAL A 306 0.29 10.96 -20.45
C VAL A 306 0.00 9.55 -20.99
N LYS A 307 0.91 9.01 -21.80
CA LYS A 307 0.76 7.68 -22.40
C LYS A 307 0.56 6.58 -21.35
N TRP A 308 1.37 6.60 -20.29
CA TRP A 308 1.27 5.61 -19.22
C TRP A 308 -0.06 5.73 -18.46
N MET A 309 -0.52 6.96 -18.18
CA MET A 309 -1.85 7.16 -17.56
C MET A 309 -2.98 6.61 -18.44
N GLN A 310 -2.88 6.76 -19.77
CA GLN A 310 -3.87 6.19 -20.70
C GLN A 310 -3.88 4.65 -20.65
N GLU A 311 -2.70 4.02 -20.62
CA GLU A 311 -2.54 2.57 -20.48
C GLU A 311 -3.15 2.07 -19.15
N LEU A 312 -2.88 2.76 -18.04
CA LEU A 312 -3.49 2.47 -16.75
C LEU A 312 -5.02 2.53 -16.83
N LEU A 313 -5.57 3.63 -17.38
CA LEU A 313 -7.01 3.79 -17.48
C LEU A 313 -7.63 2.70 -18.38
N GLN A 314 -6.96 2.31 -19.47
CA GLN A 314 -7.37 1.19 -20.33
C GLN A 314 -7.43 -0.12 -19.58
N TRP A 315 -6.38 -0.46 -18.85
CA TRP A 315 -6.31 -1.69 -18.06
C TRP A 315 -7.35 -1.72 -16.92
N LEU A 316 -7.59 -0.59 -16.24
CA LEU A 316 -8.60 -0.48 -15.18
C LEU A 316 -10.04 -0.61 -15.69
N CYS A 317 -10.29 -0.30 -16.97
CA CYS A 317 -11.63 -0.33 -17.57
C CYS A 317 -11.92 -1.60 -18.39
N SER A 318 -10.94 -2.48 -18.60
CA SER A 318 -11.11 -3.66 -19.44
C SER A 318 -11.82 -4.79 -18.68
N ASN A 319 -12.93 -5.29 -19.25
CA ASN A 319 -13.73 -6.39 -18.69
C ASN A 319 -13.47 -7.75 -19.36
N LYS A 320 -12.49 -7.88 -20.26
CA LYS A 320 -12.28 -9.08 -21.08
C LYS A 320 -11.44 -10.12 -20.34
N GLU A 321 -11.84 -11.39 -20.45
CA GLU A 321 -11.25 -12.59 -19.81
C GLU A 321 -9.78 -12.90 -20.22
N GLU A 322 -9.20 -12.15 -21.15
CA GLU A 322 -7.76 -12.14 -21.45
C GLU A 322 -7.16 -10.83 -20.92
N ASP A 323 -6.89 -10.79 -19.62
CA ASP A 323 -6.35 -9.59 -18.98
C ASP A 323 -4.93 -9.31 -19.50
N ALA A 324 -4.80 -8.28 -20.34
CA ALA A 324 -3.50 -7.66 -20.58
C ALA A 324 -2.86 -7.35 -19.22
N PRO A 325 -1.56 -7.63 -19.04
CA PRO A 325 -0.92 -7.41 -17.77
C PRO A 325 -1.06 -5.93 -17.36
N PRO A 326 -1.19 -5.63 -16.06
CA PRO A 326 -1.11 -4.26 -15.58
C PRO A 326 0.12 -3.54 -16.15
N PRO A 327 0.05 -2.21 -16.32
CA PRO A 327 1.19 -1.45 -16.80
C PRO A 327 2.40 -1.66 -15.86
N GLY A 328 3.59 -1.72 -16.44
CA GLY A 328 4.83 -1.78 -15.68
C GLY A 328 5.17 -0.45 -14.99
N PRO A 329 6.38 -0.32 -14.43
CA PRO A 329 6.87 0.96 -13.91
C PRO A 329 6.79 2.09 -14.96
N PHE A 330 6.42 3.30 -14.55
CA PHE A 330 6.36 4.45 -15.45
C PHE A 330 7.71 5.15 -15.60
N ASP A 331 8.11 5.48 -16.82
CA ASP A 331 9.34 6.22 -17.11
C ASP A 331 9.11 7.74 -17.06
N THR A 332 9.69 8.43 -16.09
CA THR A 332 9.65 9.91 -16.04
C THR A 332 10.85 10.55 -16.74
N LEU A 333 11.92 9.82 -17.06
CA LEU A 333 13.07 10.37 -17.79
C LEU A 333 12.73 10.73 -19.23
N GLN A 334 11.81 10.01 -19.88
CA GLN A 334 11.34 10.37 -21.22
C GLN A 334 10.75 11.79 -21.32
N LEU A 335 10.36 12.38 -20.18
CA LEU A 335 9.80 13.74 -20.12
C LEU A 335 10.87 14.83 -19.93
N VAL A 336 12.14 14.44 -19.82
CA VAL A 336 13.25 15.31 -19.41
C VAL A 336 14.36 15.29 -20.47
N GLU A 337 14.82 16.48 -20.84
CA GLU A 337 16.04 16.67 -21.63
C GLU A 337 17.26 16.76 -20.70
N LEU A 338 18.28 15.94 -20.95
CA LEU A 338 19.55 16.05 -20.23
C LEU A 338 20.40 17.15 -20.87
N SER A 339 20.79 18.15 -20.10
CA SER A 339 21.64 19.24 -20.59
C SER A 339 23.02 18.71 -21.02
N SER A 340 23.41 18.95 -22.27
CA SER A 340 24.75 18.62 -22.79
C SER A 340 25.86 19.27 -21.97
N ASP A 341 25.64 20.54 -21.58
CA ASP A 341 26.66 21.36 -20.95
C ASP A 341 26.79 21.03 -19.46
N HIS A 342 25.71 20.56 -18.82
CA HIS A 342 25.63 20.30 -17.39
C HIS A 342 24.85 18.98 -17.15
N PRO A 343 25.52 17.81 -17.12
CA PRO A 343 24.85 16.50 -17.02
C PRO A 343 24.07 16.28 -15.71
N VAL A 344 24.16 17.22 -14.77
CA VAL A 344 23.40 17.26 -13.52
C VAL A 344 21.98 17.82 -13.69
N LYS A 345 21.74 18.55 -14.77
CA LYS A 345 20.52 19.30 -14.98
C LYS A 345 19.55 18.56 -15.89
N HIS A 346 18.39 18.26 -15.31
CA HIS A 346 17.23 17.68 -15.94
C HIS A 346 16.30 18.83 -16.36
N VAL A 347 16.23 19.07 -17.66
CA VAL A 347 15.49 20.20 -18.24
C VAL A 347 14.13 19.71 -18.70
N VAL A 348 13.07 20.38 -18.26
CA VAL A 348 11.69 20.04 -18.59
C VAL A 348 11.05 21.24 -19.26
N ARG A 349 10.41 21.00 -20.41
CA ARG A 349 9.68 22.02 -21.15
C ARG A 349 8.18 21.89 -20.90
N GLU A 350 7.52 23.02 -20.65
CA GLU A 350 6.08 23.08 -20.33
C GLU A 350 5.19 22.69 -21.53
N ASP A 351 5.66 22.92 -22.76
CA ASP A 351 4.95 22.67 -24.00
C ASP A 351 4.98 21.20 -24.46
N ASN A 352 5.64 20.31 -23.72
CA ASN A 352 5.66 18.88 -24.02
C ASN A 352 4.24 18.28 -23.94
N SER A 353 3.73 17.77 -25.06
CA SER A 353 2.39 17.15 -25.16
C SER A 353 2.28 15.81 -24.43
N GLU A 354 3.40 15.11 -24.23
CA GLU A 354 3.46 13.82 -23.53
C GLU A 354 3.49 13.97 -22.01
N LEU A 355 3.62 15.20 -21.52
CA LEU A 355 3.72 15.57 -20.12
C LEU A 355 2.37 16.01 -19.55
N ASP A 356 2.03 15.45 -18.39
CA ASP A 356 0.96 15.92 -17.51
C ASP A 356 1.50 16.22 -16.10
N ILE A 357 0.72 16.94 -15.31
CA ILE A 357 1.05 17.30 -13.93
C ILE A 357 -0.06 16.76 -13.03
N ILE A 358 0.27 15.68 -12.31
CA ILE A 358 -0.67 14.99 -11.41
C ILE A 358 -0.45 15.42 -9.96
N PRO A 359 -1.42 15.24 -9.05
CA PRO A 359 -1.20 15.49 -7.62
C PRO A 359 -0.04 14.63 -7.10
N GLU A 360 0.82 15.20 -6.25
CA GLU A 360 1.94 14.46 -5.64
C GLU A 360 1.46 13.16 -4.98
N GLU A 361 0.31 13.16 -4.30
CA GLU A 361 -0.20 11.95 -3.65
C GLU A 361 -0.77 10.91 -4.62
N LEU A 362 -1.11 11.31 -5.86
CA LEU A 362 -1.43 10.37 -6.93
C LEU A 362 -0.16 9.76 -7.50
N PHE A 363 0.90 10.56 -7.66
CA PHE A 363 2.21 10.05 -8.02
C PHE A 363 2.69 8.99 -7.04
N GLU A 364 2.68 9.28 -5.74
CA GLU A 364 3.14 8.32 -4.71
C GLU A 364 2.29 7.05 -4.66
N LEU A 365 0.98 7.16 -4.93
CA LEU A 365 0.10 5.99 -5.03
C LEU A 365 0.48 5.09 -6.21
N LEU A 366 0.60 5.68 -7.39
CA LEU A 366 0.96 4.94 -8.60
C LEU A 366 2.37 4.38 -8.47
N TRP A 367 3.28 5.16 -7.89
CA TRP A 367 4.63 4.72 -7.63
C TRP A 367 4.66 3.53 -6.64
N ARG A 368 3.88 3.55 -5.56
CA ARG A 368 3.76 2.40 -4.63
C ARG A 368 3.25 1.13 -5.31
N HIS A 369 2.30 1.28 -6.22
CA HIS A 369 1.61 0.18 -6.90
C HIS A 369 2.38 -0.37 -8.10
N PHE A 370 3.11 0.47 -8.82
CA PHE A 370 3.70 0.10 -10.11
C PHE A 370 5.21 0.35 -10.17
N GLY A 371 5.78 1.14 -9.27
CA GLY A 371 7.12 1.70 -9.39
C GLY A 371 7.20 2.76 -10.49
N GLY A 372 8.35 3.41 -10.60
CA GLY A 372 8.58 4.40 -11.65
C GLY A 372 9.84 5.22 -11.44
N GLY A 373 10.06 6.12 -12.39
CA GLY A 373 11.20 7.03 -12.43
C GLY A 373 11.23 8.07 -11.31
N PRO A 374 12.22 8.98 -11.32
CA PRO A 374 12.35 10.04 -10.32
C PRO A 374 11.13 10.96 -10.27
N LYS A 375 10.85 11.48 -9.08
CA LYS A 375 9.78 12.46 -8.83
C LYS A 375 10.29 13.88 -9.09
N TYR A 376 9.64 14.58 -10.02
CA TYR A 376 9.92 16.00 -10.32
C TYR A 376 8.70 16.84 -9.96
N LEU A 377 8.86 17.79 -9.04
CA LEU A 377 7.75 18.57 -8.53
C LEU A 377 7.66 19.94 -9.21
N VAL A 378 6.50 20.22 -9.80
CA VAL A 378 6.18 21.47 -10.49
C VAL A 378 4.78 21.97 -10.13
N GLU A 379 4.52 23.24 -10.41
CA GLU A 379 3.17 23.76 -10.50
C GLU A 379 2.64 23.61 -11.92
N GLY A 380 1.34 23.37 -12.08
CA GLY A 380 0.73 23.37 -13.41
C GLY A 380 -0.65 22.75 -13.44
N LYS A 381 -1.09 22.20 -14.58
CA LYS A 381 -2.47 21.73 -14.77
C LYS A 381 -2.54 20.22 -14.93
N PHE A 382 -3.51 19.61 -14.27
CA PHE A 382 -3.87 18.20 -14.50
C PHE A 382 -4.77 18.09 -15.75
N LYS A 383 -4.15 17.82 -16.90
CA LYS A 383 -4.81 17.72 -18.20
C LYS A 383 -5.77 16.53 -18.24
N MET A 384 -5.35 15.36 -17.76
CA MET A 384 -6.13 14.11 -17.81
C MET A 384 -7.21 13.96 -16.73
N LEU A 385 -7.39 14.94 -15.83
CA LEU A 385 -8.37 14.83 -14.73
C LEU A 385 -9.79 14.49 -15.23
N ARG A 386 -10.22 15.08 -16.35
CA ARG A 386 -11.54 14.83 -16.93
C ARG A 386 -11.70 13.38 -17.42
N ASP A 387 -10.66 12.80 -17.98
CA ASP A 387 -10.69 11.41 -18.46
C ASP A 387 -10.72 10.45 -17.28
N VAL A 388 -9.96 10.72 -16.22
CA VAL A 388 -10.01 9.97 -14.96
C VAL A 388 -11.42 10.05 -14.35
N GLU A 389 -12.03 11.25 -14.32
CA GLU A 389 -13.39 11.45 -13.84
C GLU A 389 -14.44 10.73 -14.69
N ALA A 390 -14.31 10.76 -16.02
CA ALA A 390 -15.25 10.11 -16.91
C ALA A 390 -15.20 8.58 -16.79
N ARG A 391 -14.00 8.01 -16.65
CA ARG A 391 -13.77 6.56 -16.73
C ARG A 391 -13.83 5.85 -15.38
N LEU A 392 -13.29 6.46 -14.32
CA LEU A 392 -13.14 5.79 -13.02
C LEU A 392 -14.15 6.25 -11.95
N ARG A 393 -15.07 7.16 -12.29
CA ARG A 393 -16.03 7.67 -11.31
C ARG A 393 -16.87 6.54 -10.72
N PRO A 394 -16.80 6.35 -9.39
CA PRO A 394 -17.50 5.25 -8.75
C PRO A 394 -19.00 5.51 -8.79
N ARG A 395 -19.74 4.44 -9.09
CA ARG A 395 -21.20 4.47 -9.09
C ARG A 395 -21.73 4.67 -7.68
N ARG A 396 -22.79 5.47 -7.59
CA ARG A 396 -23.45 5.81 -6.33
C ARG A 396 -24.95 5.54 -6.44
N ALA A 397 -25.53 5.07 -5.34
CA ALA A 397 -26.94 4.79 -5.22
C ALA A 397 -27.55 5.56 -4.04
N THR A 398 -28.87 5.70 -4.08
CA THR A 398 -29.66 6.15 -2.93
C THR A 398 -30.43 4.96 -2.40
N LEU A 399 -30.29 4.71 -1.10
CA LEU A 399 -30.84 3.55 -0.43
C LEU A 399 -31.82 4.02 0.64
N ALA A 400 -33.00 3.40 0.70
CA ALA A 400 -34.00 3.63 1.72
C ALA A 400 -34.07 2.42 2.66
N PHE A 401 -33.94 2.64 3.97
CA PHE A 401 -34.01 1.59 4.98
C PHE A 401 -35.30 1.71 5.78
N VAL A 402 -36.01 0.60 5.97
CA VAL A 402 -37.18 0.49 6.85
C VAL A 402 -36.86 -0.58 7.89
N PHE A 403 -37.00 -0.25 9.17
CA PHE A 403 -36.69 -1.16 10.29
C PHE A 403 -37.97 -1.72 10.90
N GLY A 404 -38.11 -3.04 10.98
CA GLY A 404 -39.30 -3.68 11.54
C GLY A 404 -40.53 -3.63 10.64
N GLU A 405 -41.72 -3.69 11.23
CA GLU A 405 -42.99 -3.69 10.52
C GLU A 405 -43.57 -2.28 10.36
N ALA A 406 -44.33 -2.06 9.27
CA ALA A 406 -44.88 -0.75 8.94
C ALA A 406 -45.91 -0.28 10.00
N PRO A 407 -46.03 1.04 10.28
CA PRO A 407 -45.36 2.16 9.60
C PRO A 407 -44.10 2.64 10.34
N SER A 408 -42.96 1.97 10.14
CA SER A 408 -41.66 2.48 10.60
C SER A 408 -41.12 3.60 9.72
N PRO A 409 -40.41 4.59 10.29
CA PRO A 409 -39.76 5.66 9.54
C PRO A 409 -38.74 5.09 8.54
N SER A 410 -38.70 5.68 7.34
CA SER A 410 -37.71 5.33 6.31
C SER A 410 -36.46 6.19 6.45
N VAL A 411 -35.29 5.56 6.56
CA VAL A 411 -33.99 6.25 6.59
C VAL A 411 -33.38 6.26 5.20
N PHE A 412 -33.13 7.45 4.65
CA PHE A 412 -32.47 7.60 3.37
C PHE A 412 -30.97 7.80 3.54
N LEU A 413 -30.18 6.98 2.87
CA LEU A 413 -28.75 7.18 2.67
C LEU A 413 -28.51 7.52 1.21
N GLU A 414 -28.12 8.76 0.96
CA GLU A 414 -27.80 9.26 -0.37
C GLU A 414 -26.34 9.01 -0.71
N ARG A 415 -26.04 8.93 -2.01
CA ARG A 415 -24.67 8.87 -2.55
C ARG A 415 -23.84 7.68 -2.05
N VAL A 416 -24.47 6.59 -1.63
CA VAL A 416 -23.80 5.37 -1.16
C VAL A 416 -23.02 4.73 -2.29
N LEU A 417 -21.75 4.41 -2.06
CA LEU A 417 -20.91 3.75 -3.07
C LEU A 417 -21.37 2.31 -3.29
N HIS A 418 -21.36 1.84 -4.53
CA HIS A 418 -21.70 0.45 -4.84
C HIS A 418 -20.78 -0.55 -4.13
N ARG A 419 -19.50 -0.22 -3.94
CA ARG A 419 -18.54 -1.06 -3.20
C ARG A 419 -18.81 -1.15 -1.69
N ALA A 420 -19.72 -0.32 -1.15
CA ALA A 420 -20.05 -0.38 0.27
C ALA A 420 -20.67 -1.72 0.63
N LYS A 421 -20.20 -2.34 1.70
CA LYS A 421 -20.82 -3.57 2.23
C LYS A 421 -22.18 -3.23 2.80
N VAL A 422 -23.16 -4.10 2.59
CA VAL A 422 -24.53 -3.87 3.08
C VAL A 422 -24.53 -3.69 4.60
N SER A 423 -23.73 -4.49 5.33
CA SER A 423 -23.55 -4.33 6.77
C SER A 423 -23.04 -2.95 7.22
N GLU A 424 -22.07 -2.36 6.51
CA GLU A 424 -21.59 -0.98 6.76
C GLU A 424 -22.74 0.03 6.60
N VAL A 425 -23.48 -0.09 5.50
CA VAL A 425 -24.57 0.83 5.16
C VAL A 425 -25.73 0.71 6.16
N MET A 426 -26.04 -0.50 6.63
CA MET A 426 -27.06 -0.72 7.66
C MET A 426 -26.68 -0.05 8.99
N GLN A 427 -25.42 -0.13 9.42
CA GLN A 427 -24.94 0.53 10.62
C GLN A 427 -25.05 2.05 10.51
N ARG A 428 -24.68 2.62 9.36
CA ARG A 428 -24.86 4.05 9.06
C ARG A 428 -26.33 4.47 9.10
N ALA A 429 -27.24 3.65 8.57
CA ALA A 429 -28.67 3.92 8.58
C ALA A 429 -29.23 3.92 10.02
N MET A 430 -28.84 2.92 10.83
CA MET A 430 -29.27 2.80 12.23
C MET A 430 -28.81 4.00 13.07
N GLN A 431 -27.60 4.50 12.84
CA GLN A 431 -27.13 5.69 13.55
C GLN A 431 -27.83 6.97 13.13
N LYS A 432 -28.08 7.13 11.82
CA LYS A 432 -28.89 8.25 11.32
C LYS A 432 -30.28 8.24 11.95
N LEU A 433 -30.83 7.04 12.16
CA LEU A 433 -32.09 6.85 12.86
C LEU A 433 -32.01 7.25 14.34
N GLN A 434 -30.98 6.80 15.08
CA GLN A 434 -30.78 7.15 16.50
C GLN A 434 -30.58 8.66 16.74
N LYS A 435 -30.13 9.41 15.73
CA LYS A 435 -30.01 10.88 15.78
C LYS A 435 -31.34 11.61 15.50
N THR A 436 -32.39 10.89 15.08
CA THR A 436 -33.70 11.47 14.76
C THR A 436 -34.54 11.60 16.03
N PRO A 437 -35.24 12.74 16.27
CA PRO A 437 -36.02 12.96 17.49
C PRO A 437 -37.08 11.89 17.76
N SER A 438 -37.23 11.52 19.05
CA SER A 438 -37.87 10.32 19.58
C SER A 438 -39.37 10.12 19.31
N SER A 439 -40.08 11.05 18.66
CA SER A 439 -41.54 10.93 18.44
C SER A 439 -41.94 9.93 17.34
N GLN A 440 -40.98 9.45 16.54
CA GLN A 440 -41.20 8.46 15.48
C GLN A 440 -40.70 7.05 15.85
N TRP A 441 -40.08 6.89 17.02
CA TRP A 441 -39.53 5.62 17.48
C TRP A 441 -40.57 4.90 18.34
N GLY A 442 -41.38 4.03 17.70
CA GLY A 442 -42.02 2.94 18.44
C GLY A 442 -40.95 2.12 19.19
N ARG A 443 -41.34 1.32 20.19
CA ARG A 443 -40.47 0.49 21.08
C ARG A 443 -39.52 -0.48 20.33
N LEU A 444 -38.62 -0.02 19.47
CA LEU A 444 -37.51 -0.80 18.98
C LEU A 444 -36.42 -0.75 20.06
N ASP A 445 -36.00 -1.90 20.56
CA ASP A 445 -34.86 -1.97 21.46
C ASP A 445 -33.59 -1.70 20.65
N SER A 446 -32.98 -0.54 20.89
CA SER A 446 -31.76 -0.12 20.19
C SER A 446 -30.60 -1.10 20.40
N ALA A 447 -30.59 -1.83 21.52
CA ALA A 447 -29.58 -2.83 21.84
C ALA A 447 -29.76 -4.10 21.00
N GLU A 448 -31.00 -4.58 20.84
CA GLU A 448 -31.33 -5.72 19.98
C GLU A 448 -30.89 -5.48 18.53
N TRP A 449 -31.23 -4.32 17.96
CA TRP A 449 -30.80 -3.98 16.60
C TRP A 449 -29.29 -3.82 16.49
N HIS A 450 -28.65 -3.23 17.49
CA HIS A 450 -27.20 -3.09 17.48
C HIS A 450 -26.50 -4.45 17.47
N ALA A 451 -26.89 -5.36 18.36
CA ALA A 451 -26.38 -6.72 18.43
C ALA A 451 -26.67 -7.51 17.14
N ALA A 452 -27.87 -7.37 16.56
CA ALA A 452 -28.25 -8.02 15.32
C ALA A 452 -27.41 -7.56 14.12
N LEU A 453 -27.09 -6.27 14.04
CA LEU A 453 -26.27 -5.68 12.97
C LEU A 453 -24.78 -6.03 13.10
N CYS A 454 -24.35 -6.48 14.27
CA CYS A 454 -23.01 -7.01 14.48
C CYS A 454 -22.87 -8.45 13.98
N THR A 455 -23.97 -9.14 13.62
CA THR A 455 -23.92 -10.52 13.09
C THR A 455 -24.48 -10.66 11.69
N ASP A 456 -23.99 -11.66 10.97
CA ASP A 456 -24.37 -11.90 9.57
C ASP A 456 -25.74 -12.57 9.42
N ASP A 457 -26.30 -13.03 10.53
CA ASP A 457 -27.54 -13.79 10.61
C ASP A 457 -28.65 -13.09 11.40
N GLY A 458 -28.38 -11.93 12.00
CA GLY A 458 -29.33 -11.26 12.89
C GLY A 458 -30.53 -10.62 12.19
N VAL A 459 -30.37 -10.29 10.90
CA VAL A 459 -31.34 -9.48 10.14
C VAL A 459 -31.68 -10.15 8.80
N ASN A 460 -32.97 -10.24 8.50
CA ASN A 460 -33.47 -10.49 7.16
C ASN A 460 -33.55 -9.18 6.39
N ILE A 461 -33.02 -9.20 5.17
CA ILE A 461 -33.09 -8.07 4.25
C ILE A 461 -34.03 -8.45 3.11
N CYS A 462 -35.09 -7.68 2.93
CA CYS A 462 -35.92 -7.73 1.73
C CYS A 462 -35.68 -6.48 0.89
N VAL A 463 -35.34 -6.65 -0.38
CA VAL A 463 -35.14 -5.55 -1.32
C VAL A 463 -36.40 -5.40 -2.19
N THR A 464 -36.89 -4.18 -2.36
CA THR A 464 -38.10 -3.88 -3.16
C THR A 464 -37.78 -2.90 -4.30
N HIS A 465 -38.49 -3.03 -5.43
CA HIS A 465 -38.28 -2.20 -6.63
C HIS A 465 -38.92 -0.80 -6.49
N VAL A 466 -38.51 0.13 -7.36
CA VAL A 466 -38.83 1.58 -7.43
C VAL A 466 -40.31 1.95 -7.27
N LYS A 467 -41.25 1.04 -7.56
CA LYS A 467 -42.70 1.26 -7.47
C LYS A 467 -43.35 0.70 -6.20
N GLY A 468 -42.54 0.28 -5.22
CA GLY A 468 -43.05 -0.31 -3.97
C GLY A 468 -43.55 -1.75 -4.10
N ALA A 469 -43.43 -2.36 -5.29
CA ALA A 469 -43.64 -3.79 -5.47
C ALA A 469 -42.45 -4.56 -4.85
N PRO A 470 -42.70 -5.54 -3.97
CA PRO A 470 -41.69 -6.49 -3.55
C PRO A 470 -41.04 -7.13 -4.79
N LEU A 471 -39.74 -7.40 -4.73
CA LEU A 471 -39.20 -8.43 -5.62
C LEU A 471 -39.89 -9.72 -5.21
N GLU A 472 -40.60 -10.36 -6.13
CA GLU A 472 -41.15 -11.69 -5.89
C GLU A 472 -40.28 -12.73 -6.60
N PRO A 473 -39.78 -13.75 -5.87
CA PRO A 473 -39.85 -13.90 -4.41
C PRO A 473 -38.95 -12.87 -3.67
N PRO A 474 -39.25 -12.51 -2.41
CA PRO A 474 -38.38 -11.63 -1.63
C PRO A 474 -36.98 -12.26 -1.55
N GLN A 475 -36.01 -11.65 -2.24
CA GLN A 475 -34.62 -12.11 -2.17
C GLN A 475 -34.09 -11.84 -0.77
N SER A 476 -34.05 -12.89 0.05
CA SER A 476 -33.30 -12.90 1.31
C SER A 476 -31.81 -12.96 0.95
N LEU A 477 -31.06 -11.95 1.36
CA LEU A 477 -29.61 -11.93 1.16
C LEU A 477 -28.94 -12.78 2.25
N SER A 478 -28.11 -13.74 1.86
CA SER A 478 -27.16 -14.43 2.74
C SER A 478 -25.81 -13.69 2.76
N ASN A 479 -24.99 -13.91 3.80
CA ASN A 479 -23.65 -13.34 3.94
C ASN A 479 -23.59 -11.80 3.87
N LEU A 480 -24.34 -11.13 4.75
CA LEU A 480 -24.51 -9.66 4.76
C LEU A 480 -23.22 -8.86 5.00
N SER A 481 -22.23 -9.43 5.69
CA SER A 481 -20.88 -8.83 5.81
C SER A 481 -20.14 -8.78 4.49
N ALA A 482 -20.33 -9.79 3.64
CA ALA A 482 -19.56 -9.98 2.41
C ALA A 482 -20.23 -9.35 1.20
N ILE A 483 -21.56 -9.19 1.17
CA ILE A 483 -22.26 -8.62 0.02
C ILE A 483 -22.16 -7.08 -0.03
N SER A 484 -21.86 -6.55 -1.21
CA SER A 484 -21.80 -5.13 -1.53
C SER A 484 -23.12 -4.61 -2.11
N VAL A 485 -23.34 -3.29 -2.01
CA VAL A 485 -24.51 -2.63 -2.62
C VAL A 485 -24.56 -2.84 -4.13
N GLY A 486 -23.39 -2.92 -4.79
CA GLY A 486 -23.25 -3.18 -6.22
C GLY A 486 -23.77 -4.56 -6.61
N GLU A 487 -23.35 -5.60 -5.90
CA GLU A 487 -23.82 -6.98 -6.13
C GLU A 487 -25.32 -7.10 -5.90
N VAL A 488 -25.86 -6.44 -4.85
CA VAL A 488 -27.31 -6.37 -4.64
C VAL A 488 -28.00 -5.69 -5.83
N LEU A 489 -27.47 -4.57 -6.32
CA LEU A 489 -28.04 -3.86 -7.47
C LEU A 489 -28.04 -4.69 -8.75
N GLU A 490 -27.01 -5.51 -8.97
CA GLU A 490 -26.93 -6.41 -10.12
C GLU A 490 -27.94 -7.55 -10.02
N GLN A 491 -28.06 -8.18 -8.84
CA GLN A 491 -29.08 -9.20 -8.57
C GLN A 491 -30.50 -8.67 -8.79
N VAL A 492 -30.76 -7.41 -8.42
CA VAL A 492 -32.06 -6.75 -8.60
C VAL A 492 -32.32 -6.37 -10.06
N ARG A 493 -31.29 -5.97 -10.82
CA ARG A 493 -31.42 -5.59 -12.25
C ARG A 493 -31.65 -6.77 -13.17
N ALA A 494 -31.24 -7.99 -12.78
CA ALA A 494 -31.51 -9.21 -13.53
C ALA A 494 -33.00 -9.63 -13.47
N ALA A 495 -33.84 -8.97 -12.68
CA ALA A 495 -35.29 -9.17 -12.67
C ALA A 495 -35.98 -8.37 -13.80
N PRO A 496 -36.96 -8.94 -14.52
CA PRO A 496 -37.60 -8.29 -15.66
C PRO A 496 -38.33 -7.01 -15.22
N SER A 497 -37.95 -5.86 -15.78
CA SER A 497 -38.58 -4.57 -15.52
C SER A 497 -39.50 -4.16 -16.68
N THR A 498 -40.81 -4.17 -16.43
CA THR A 498 -41.81 -3.49 -17.25
C THR A 498 -42.02 -2.08 -16.71
N GLY A 499 -41.36 -1.07 -17.29
CA GLY A 499 -41.71 0.32 -17.00
C GLY A 499 -40.69 1.39 -17.37
N THR A 500 -41.08 2.22 -18.32
CA THR A 500 -40.41 3.44 -18.76
C THR A 500 -40.51 4.56 -17.72
N GLY A 501 -39.41 4.92 -17.04
CA GLY A 501 -39.36 6.06 -16.12
C GLY A 501 -37.93 6.56 -15.89
N ARG A 502 -37.67 7.83 -16.21
CA ARG A 502 -36.35 8.47 -16.34
C ARG A 502 -35.62 8.85 -15.02
N LYS A 503 -36.07 8.41 -13.84
CA LYS A 503 -35.38 8.69 -12.57
C LYS A 503 -34.60 7.46 -12.10
N ALA A 504 -33.38 7.68 -11.58
CA ALA A 504 -32.52 6.61 -11.08
C ALA A 504 -33.25 5.78 -10.00
N PRO A 505 -33.11 4.44 -10.00
CA PRO A 505 -33.82 3.58 -9.09
C PRO A 505 -33.37 3.81 -7.64
N VAL A 506 -34.33 4.09 -6.74
CA VAL A 506 -34.10 4.05 -5.29
C VAL A 506 -34.41 2.62 -4.83
N LEU A 507 -33.39 1.92 -4.32
CA LEU A 507 -33.61 0.61 -3.70
C LEU A 507 -34.13 0.80 -2.28
N ARG A 508 -35.19 0.06 -1.92
CA ARG A 508 -35.71 0.04 -0.56
C ARG A 508 -35.40 -1.29 0.10
N PHE A 509 -34.60 -1.21 1.16
CA PHE A 509 -34.18 -2.29 2.05
C PHE A 509 -35.14 -2.32 3.25
N LYS A 510 -35.95 -3.37 3.35
CA LYS A 510 -36.71 -3.67 4.56
C LYS A 510 -35.86 -4.61 5.42
N LEU A 511 -35.56 -4.18 6.63
CA LEU A 511 -34.80 -4.92 7.62
C LEU A 511 -35.76 -5.47 8.67
N CYS A 512 -35.77 -6.78 8.85
CA CYS A 512 -36.53 -7.46 9.89
C CYS A 512 -35.58 -8.29 10.75
N LEU A 513 -35.68 -8.23 12.08
CA LEU A 513 -34.95 -9.17 12.94
C LEU A 513 -35.40 -10.60 12.61
N ARG A 514 -34.46 -11.53 12.45
CA ARG A 514 -34.80 -12.95 12.17
C ARG A 514 -35.57 -13.57 13.33
N GLN A 515 -35.14 -13.24 14.55
CA GLN A 515 -35.72 -13.64 15.82
C GLN A 515 -35.37 -12.59 16.87
N ARG A 516 -36.13 -12.51 17.97
CA ARG A 516 -35.68 -11.74 19.12
C ARG A 516 -34.35 -12.32 19.62
N ILE A 517 -33.40 -11.44 19.91
CA ILE A 517 -32.13 -11.86 20.49
C ILE A 517 -32.40 -12.25 21.94
N ASP A 518 -31.94 -13.43 22.36
CA ASP A 518 -32.03 -13.87 23.75
C ASP A 518 -31.38 -12.82 24.68
N SER A 519 -32.02 -12.52 25.81
CA SER A 519 -31.49 -11.65 26.87
C SER A 519 -30.06 -12.02 27.24
N MET A 520 -29.74 -13.32 27.35
CA MET A 520 -28.38 -13.78 27.66
C MET A 520 -27.36 -13.36 26.60
N ARG A 521 -27.76 -13.31 25.31
CA ARG A 521 -26.88 -12.85 24.23
C ARG A 521 -26.73 -11.33 24.24
N LEU A 522 -27.78 -10.59 24.59
CA LEU A 522 -27.71 -9.14 24.78
C LEU A 522 -26.80 -8.77 25.96
N GLU A 523 -26.92 -9.48 27.07
CA GLU A 523 -26.08 -9.32 28.27
C GLU A 523 -24.60 -9.62 27.98
N ARG A 524 -24.31 -10.48 27.00
CA ARG A 524 -22.94 -10.81 26.55
C ARG A 524 -22.36 -9.80 25.55
N CYS A 525 -23.14 -8.85 25.03
CA CYS A 525 -22.62 -7.89 24.06
C CYS A 525 -21.54 -7.00 24.70
N GLY A 526 -20.34 -7.01 24.13
CA GLY A 526 -19.20 -6.28 24.68
C GLY A 526 -18.48 -7.00 25.82
N VAL A 527 -19.08 -8.05 26.40
CA VAL A 527 -18.44 -8.93 27.39
C VAL A 527 -17.67 -10.02 26.64
N CYS A 528 -16.51 -9.65 26.11
CA CYS A 528 -15.66 -10.50 25.29
C CYS A 528 -14.19 -10.32 25.68
N GLY A 529 -13.50 -11.40 26.04
CA GLY A 529 -12.06 -11.42 26.28
C GLY A 529 -11.26 -11.29 24.98
N LEU A 530 -9.98 -10.93 25.11
CA LEU A 530 -9.05 -10.90 23.97
C LEU A 530 -7.90 -11.88 24.21
N LEU A 531 -7.66 -12.76 23.24
CA LEU A 531 -6.59 -13.74 23.32
C LEU A 531 -5.22 -13.04 23.33
N ASN A 532 -4.34 -13.41 24.26
CA ASN A 532 -2.95 -12.96 24.24
C ASN A 532 -2.14 -13.85 23.31
N ILE A 533 -1.67 -13.29 22.19
CA ILE A 533 -0.93 -14.00 21.14
C ILE A 533 0.60 -13.81 21.25
N GLY A 534 1.09 -13.59 22.47
CA GLY A 534 2.52 -13.40 22.79
C GLY A 534 2.85 -11.95 23.14
N ASN A 535 3.02 -11.64 24.43
CA ASN A 535 3.29 -10.29 24.94
C ASN A 535 2.36 -9.18 24.42
N THR A 536 1.12 -9.51 24.05
CA THR A 536 0.15 -8.55 23.47
C THR A 536 -0.85 -7.99 24.48
N CYS A 537 -0.60 -8.16 25.78
CA CYS A 537 -1.49 -7.65 26.84
C CYS A 537 -1.61 -6.11 26.84
N TYR A 538 -0.58 -5.38 26.40
CA TYR A 538 -0.63 -3.93 26.22
C TYR A 538 -1.70 -3.54 25.19
N MET A 539 -1.74 -4.24 24.05
CA MET A 539 -2.74 -4.04 22.99
C MET A 539 -4.13 -4.45 23.48
N ASN A 540 -4.25 -5.62 24.12
CA ASN A 540 -5.54 -6.11 24.58
C ASN A 540 -6.19 -5.18 25.61
N SER A 541 -5.41 -4.69 26.59
CA SER A 541 -5.90 -3.75 27.60
C SER A 541 -6.32 -2.40 26.99
N ALA A 542 -5.53 -1.86 26.06
CA ALA A 542 -5.87 -0.66 25.30
C ALA A 542 -7.19 -0.79 24.51
N LEU A 543 -7.36 -1.89 23.76
CA LEU A 543 -8.56 -2.15 22.97
C LEU A 543 -9.80 -2.28 23.84
N GLN A 544 -9.70 -2.97 24.98
CA GLN A 544 -10.80 -3.07 25.94
C GLN A 544 -11.24 -1.70 26.45
N CYS A 545 -10.30 -0.80 26.75
CA CYS A 545 -10.63 0.57 27.17
C CYS A 545 -11.39 1.32 26.07
N LEU A 546 -10.86 1.33 24.85
CA LEU A 546 -11.44 2.07 23.72
C LEU A 546 -12.83 1.54 23.31
N PHE A 547 -13.02 0.22 23.26
CA PHE A 547 -14.28 -0.39 22.81
C PHE A 547 -15.42 -0.25 23.82
N ASN A 548 -15.11 -0.06 25.10
CA ASN A 548 -16.10 0.19 26.13
C ASN A 548 -16.54 1.66 26.21
N MET A 549 -15.77 2.60 25.65
CA MET A 549 -16.20 3.99 25.50
C MET A 549 -17.34 4.09 24.46
N ARG A 550 -18.57 4.32 24.91
CA ARG A 550 -19.78 4.34 24.04
C ARG A 550 -19.63 5.27 22.84
N ALA A 551 -19.10 6.48 23.03
CA ALA A 551 -18.90 7.44 21.94
C ALA A 551 -17.92 6.92 20.88
N VAL A 552 -16.80 6.31 21.32
CA VAL A 552 -15.77 5.73 20.44
C VAL A 552 -16.33 4.53 19.69
N ARG A 553 -16.98 3.59 20.39
CA ARG A 553 -17.63 2.43 19.76
C ARG A 553 -18.62 2.85 18.69
N HIS A 554 -19.51 3.79 19.01
CA HIS A 554 -20.47 4.29 18.05
C HIS A 554 -19.76 4.91 16.85
N ALA A 555 -18.75 5.76 17.09
CA ALA A 555 -17.97 6.38 16.02
C ALA A 555 -17.28 5.35 15.12
N ILE A 556 -16.61 4.33 15.67
CA ILE A 556 -15.92 3.28 14.92
C ILE A 556 -16.89 2.51 14.02
N LEU A 557 -18.03 2.07 14.54
CA LEU A 557 -19.07 1.37 13.76
C LEU A 557 -19.75 2.28 12.73
N SER A 558 -19.60 3.60 12.85
CA SER A 558 -20.13 4.58 11.88
C SER A 558 -19.27 4.73 10.63
N ILE A 559 -18.02 4.27 10.70
CA ILE A 559 -17.00 4.66 9.71
C ILE A 559 -17.43 4.12 8.34
N PRO A 560 -17.57 5.00 7.33
CA PRO A 560 -17.86 4.56 5.98
C PRO A 560 -16.57 4.00 5.35
N LEU A 561 -16.20 2.77 5.72
CA LEU A 561 -14.96 2.11 5.27
C LEU A 561 -14.85 2.14 3.73
N SER A 562 -15.97 1.96 3.04
CA SER A 562 -16.06 2.04 1.59
C SER A 562 -15.70 3.40 0.97
N GLU A 563 -15.77 4.48 1.75
CA GLU A 563 -15.40 5.82 1.34
C GLU A 563 -13.95 6.17 1.72
N CYS A 564 -13.32 5.36 2.56
CA CYS A 564 -11.93 5.53 2.97
C CYS A 564 -10.99 4.95 1.89
N ARG A 565 -9.86 5.62 1.64
CA ARG A 565 -8.94 5.24 0.55
C ARG A 565 -8.21 3.93 0.82
N ASN A 566 -7.74 3.74 2.04
CA ASN A 566 -6.98 2.56 2.45
C ASN A 566 -7.10 2.34 3.98
N PRO A 567 -8.30 1.99 4.50
CA PRO A 567 -8.55 1.87 5.93
C PRO A 567 -8.07 0.51 6.47
N LEU A 568 -6.78 0.17 6.35
CA LEU A 568 -6.28 -1.16 6.71
C LEU A 568 -6.47 -1.44 8.20
N VAL A 569 -5.93 -0.57 9.05
CA VAL A 569 -6.00 -0.71 10.52
C VAL A 569 -7.43 -0.49 11.00
N THR A 570 -8.09 0.53 10.47
CA THR A 570 -9.47 0.89 10.81
C THR A 570 -10.45 -0.23 10.46
N ARG A 571 -10.26 -0.92 9.33
CA ARG A 571 -11.10 -2.06 8.96
C ARG A 571 -10.97 -3.19 9.96
N GLU A 572 -9.74 -3.57 10.33
CA GLU A 572 -9.54 -4.63 11.33
C GLU A 572 -10.09 -4.23 12.71
N MET A 573 -10.00 -2.94 13.07
CA MET A 573 -10.65 -2.40 14.27
C MET A 573 -12.18 -2.53 14.24
N VAL A 574 -12.82 -2.17 13.12
CA VAL A 574 -14.29 -2.32 12.94
C VAL A 574 -14.69 -3.79 13.00
N CYS A 575 -13.96 -4.67 12.33
CA CYS A 575 -14.21 -6.12 12.34
C CYS A 575 -14.10 -6.69 13.76
N LEU A 576 -13.03 -6.37 14.49
CA LEU A 576 -12.83 -6.83 15.85
C LEU A 576 -13.93 -6.33 16.79
N LEU A 577 -14.27 -5.04 16.69
CA LEU A 577 -15.33 -4.45 17.50
C LEU A 577 -16.69 -5.10 17.24
N ARG A 578 -17.04 -5.37 15.96
CA ARG A 578 -18.27 -6.11 15.62
C ARG A 578 -18.30 -7.51 16.21
N ASN A 579 -17.18 -8.23 16.15
CA ASN A 579 -17.08 -9.58 16.73
C ASN A 579 -17.30 -9.54 18.24
N MET A 580 -16.64 -8.62 18.96
CA MET A 580 -16.79 -8.47 20.41
C MET A 580 -18.21 -8.04 20.83
N TRP A 581 -18.88 -7.22 20.01
CA TRP A 581 -20.23 -6.71 20.30
C TRP A 581 -21.35 -7.51 19.63
N SER A 582 -21.05 -8.70 19.11
CA SER A 582 -22.04 -9.65 18.56
C SER A 582 -22.85 -10.40 19.63
N GLY A 583 -22.32 -10.48 20.85
CA GLY A 583 -22.82 -11.33 21.93
C GLY A 583 -22.61 -12.83 21.71
N VAL A 584 -21.94 -13.23 20.60
CA VAL A 584 -21.73 -14.64 20.23
C VAL A 584 -20.40 -15.16 20.79
N GLN A 585 -19.32 -14.38 20.67
CA GLN A 585 -17.98 -14.82 21.06
C GLN A 585 -17.64 -14.37 22.49
N GLN A 586 -17.18 -15.31 23.32
CA GLN A 586 -16.63 -15.02 24.66
C GLN A 586 -15.19 -14.54 24.62
N VAL A 587 -14.43 -14.94 23.59
CA VAL A 587 -13.04 -14.54 23.37
C VAL A 587 -12.83 -14.25 21.89
N ALA A 588 -12.22 -13.11 21.56
CA ALA A 588 -11.88 -12.73 20.20
C ALA A 588 -10.36 -12.74 19.98
N GLU A 589 -9.95 -13.06 18.75
CA GLU A 589 -8.55 -13.08 18.32
C GLU A 589 -8.15 -11.74 17.70
N THR A 590 -6.97 -11.24 18.07
CA THR A 590 -6.44 -9.94 17.61
C THR A 590 -5.36 -10.06 16.53
N SER A 591 -5.05 -11.26 16.05
CA SER A 591 -3.96 -11.54 15.11
C SER A 591 -4.02 -10.71 13.84
N LYS A 592 -5.20 -10.54 13.23
CA LYS A 592 -5.34 -9.71 12.01
C LYS A 592 -5.02 -8.24 12.27
N LEU A 593 -5.49 -7.70 13.39
CA LEU A 593 -5.19 -6.32 13.79
C LEU A 593 -3.69 -6.17 14.12
N LYS A 594 -3.11 -7.08 14.91
CA LYS A 594 -1.68 -7.07 15.26
C LYS A 594 -0.79 -7.12 14.03
N THR A 595 -1.04 -8.04 13.11
CA THR A 595 -0.24 -8.18 11.88
C THR A 595 -0.40 -6.96 10.99
N THR A 596 -1.62 -6.45 10.81
CA THR A 596 -1.87 -5.27 9.98
C THR A 596 -1.22 -4.02 10.58
N PHE A 597 -1.39 -3.81 11.88
CA PHE A 597 -0.81 -2.66 12.58
C PHE A 597 0.72 -2.73 12.64
N GLY A 598 1.31 -3.93 12.82
CA GLY A 598 2.76 -4.13 12.77
C GLY A 598 3.37 -3.80 11.41
N ARG A 599 2.67 -4.09 10.31
CA ARG A 599 3.09 -3.71 8.95
C ARG A 599 3.08 -2.21 8.72
N GLU A 600 2.04 -1.52 9.17
CA GLU A 600 1.93 -0.06 9.04
C GLU A 600 2.86 0.67 10.01
N VAL A 601 3.08 0.10 11.20
CA VAL A 601 3.87 0.69 12.27
C VAL A 601 4.91 -0.34 12.76
N ARG A 602 6.03 -0.42 12.03
CA ARG A 602 7.06 -1.46 12.18
C ARG A 602 7.58 -1.73 13.59
N ARG A 603 7.53 -0.74 14.49
CA ARG A 603 7.91 -0.93 15.90
C ARG A 603 6.99 -1.91 16.64
N PHE A 604 5.73 -2.03 16.23
CA PHE A 604 4.76 -2.97 16.77
C PHE A 604 4.68 -4.26 15.96
N ASP A 605 5.64 -4.53 15.07
CA ASP A 605 5.67 -5.79 14.29
C ASP A 605 6.21 -6.96 15.14
N SER A 606 7.11 -6.68 16.08
CA SER A 606 7.67 -7.69 16.99
C SER A 606 6.64 -8.19 18.01
N TYR A 607 7.04 -9.23 18.75
CA TYR A 607 6.32 -9.78 19.92
C TYR A 607 7.02 -9.41 21.24
N GLU A 608 7.76 -8.29 21.24
CA GLU A 608 8.33 -7.72 22.45
C GLU A 608 7.24 -6.99 23.25
N GLN A 609 7.46 -6.80 24.55
CA GLN A 609 6.58 -5.97 25.36
C GLN A 609 6.66 -4.51 24.89
N GLN A 610 5.52 -3.81 24.89
CA GLN A 610 5.39 -2.43 24.45
C GLN A 610 4.54 -1.65 25.45
N ASP A 611 4.61 -0.32 25.39
CA ASP A 611 3.76 0.57 26.19
C ASP A 611 2.34 0.64 25.61
N ALA A 612 1.33 0.45 26.46
CA ALA A 612 -0.08 0.50 26.08
C ALA A 612 -0.53 1.91 25.67
N MET A 613 -0.01 2.96 26.32
CA MET A 613 -0.35 4.34 25.98
C MET A 613 0.19 4.71 24.61
N GLU A 614 1.43 4.36 24.34
CA GLU A 614 2.07 4.60 23.05
C GLU A 614 1.36 3.83 21.92
N PHE A 615 0.89 2.62 22.22
CA PHE A 615 0.02 1.88 21.30
C PHE A 615 -1.30 2.62 21.04
N ILE A 616 -1.97 3.16 22.07
CA ILE A 616 -3.23 3.91 21.90
C ILE A 616 -3.01 5.15 21.03
N GLU A 617 -1.99 5.97 21.34
CA GLU A 617 -1.68 7.18 20.58
C GLU A 617 -1.43 6.85 19.11
N THR A 618 -0.56 5.86 18.86
CA THR A 618 -0.21 5.49 17.50
C THR A 618 -1.39 4.85 16.75
N LEU A 619 -2.22 4.05 17.43
CA LEU A 619 -3.42 3.46 16.84
C LEU A 619 -4.44 4.52 16.45
N LEU A 620 -4.68 5.50 17.33
CA LEU A 620 -5.60 6.60 17.06
C LEU A 620 -5.06 7.51 15.94
N ASP A 621 -3.76 7.77 15.86
CA ASP A 621 -3.17 8.53 14.76
C ASP A 621 -3.32 7.79 13.42
N CYS A 622 -3.06 6.47 13.38
CA CYS A 622 -3.29 5.66 12.19
C CYS A 622 -4.76 5.70 11.74
N MET A 623 -5.69 5.48 12.66
CA MET A 623 -7.13 5.57 12.36
C MET A 623 -7.55 6.99 11.98
N HIS A 624 -6.92 8.02 12.56
CA HIS A 624 -7.17 9.40 12.21
C HIS A 624 -6.82 9.62 10.75
N GLU A 625 -5.58 9.33 10.35
CA GLU A 625 -5.13 9.52 8.97
C GLU A 625 -5.91 8.67 7.94
N GLU A 626 -6.31 7.43 8.30
CA GLU A 626 -7.13 6.58 7.44
C GLU A 626 -8.57 7.08 7.23
N THR A 627 -9.15 7.76 8.24
CA THR A 627 -10.56 8.20 8.23
C THR A 627 -10.76 9.70 8.06
N LYS A 628 -9.66 10.46 8.12
CA LYS A 628 -9.63 11.91 7.99
C LYS A 628 -10.22 12.31 6.65
N LYS A 629 -11.28 13.11 6.72
CA LYS A 629 -11.84 13.75 5.54
C LYS A 629 -10.80 14.72 5.02
N ILE A 630 -10.29 14.43 3.83
CA ILE A 630 -9.24 15.22 3.20
C ILE A 630 -9.85 16.55 2.73
N THR A 631 -9.86 17.53 3.63
CA THR A 631 -10.06 18.94 3.31
C THR A 631 -8.70 19.57 3.05
N GLY A 632 -8.64 20.53 2.12
CA GLY A 632 -7.36 21.07 1.71
C GLY A 632 -6.51 21.56 2.85
N LYS A 633 -5.21 21.22 2.79
CA LYS A 633 -4.23 21.69 3.77
C LYS A 633 -4.27 23.22 3.78
N CYS A 634 -4.91 23.76 4.80
CA CYS A 634 -4.83 25.15 5.19
C CYS A 634 -3.77 25.23 6.28
N GLN A 635 -2.55 24.78 5.99
CA GLN A 635 -1.43 25.03 6.89
C GLN A 635 -1.10 26.51 6.76
N ARG A 636 -1.63 27.30 7.68
CA ARG A 636 -1.22 28.68 7.88
C ARG A 636 0.17 28.63 8.51
N GLU A 637 1.16 29.18 7.83
CA GLU A 637 2.43 29.52 8.48
C GLU A 637 2.15 30.54 9.56
N VAL A 638 2.71 30.33 10.77
CA VAL A 638 2.68 31.34 11.83
C VAL A 638 3.51 32.51 11.31
N ARG A 639 2.88 33.67 11.16
CA ARG A 639 3.53 34.88 10.65
C ARG A 639 3.95 35.75 11.82
N ASP A 640 4.98 36.56 11.62
CA ASP A 640 5.37 37.58 12.60
C ASP A 640 4.22 38.55 12.94
N SER A 641 3.30 38.77 11.99
CA SER A 641 2.07 39.54 12.19
C SER A 641 1.13 38.93 13.24
N ASP A 642 1.23 37.62 13.52
CA ASP A 642 0.34 36.92 14.42
C ASP A 642 0.56 37.32 15.88
N ALA A 643 1.74 37.87 16.21
CA ALA A 643 2.07 38.43 17.52
C ALA A 643 1.18 39.63 17.90
N SER A 644 0.60 40.31 16.90
CA SER A 644 -0.33 41.43 17.12
C SER A 644 -1.78 40.98 17.44
N ILE A 645 -2.10 39.70 17.23
CA ILE A 645 -3.44 39.18 17.45
C ILE A 645 -3.59 38.77 18.94
N PRO A 646 -4.62 39.24 19.65
CA PRO A 646 -4.86 38.83 21.03
C PRO A 646 -4.90 37.30 21.18
N ALA A 647 -4.22 36.76 22.19
CA ALA A 647 -4.08 35.32 22.39
C ALA A 647 -5.41 34.52 22.30
N PRO A 648 -6.55 34.97 22.86
CA PRO A 648 -7.82 34.26 22.71
C PRO A 648 -8.34 34.18 21.27
N GLN A 649 -8.09 35.22 20.46
CA GLN A 649 -8.48 35.27 19.05
C GLN A 649 -7.54 34.40 18.21
N LEU A 650 -6.22 34.55 18.40
CA LEU A 650 -5.23 33.71 17.71
C LEU A 650 -5.48 32.23 18.01
N SER A 651 -5.76 31.90 19.26
CA SER A 651 -6.09 30.54 19.70
C SER A 651 -7.34 29.97 18.99
N LYS A 652 -8.37 30.78 18.75
CA LYS A 652 -9.56 30.36 17.98
C LYS A 652 -9.22 30.12 16.50
N ILE A 653 -8.40 30.99 15.91
CA ILE A 653 -7.94 30.86 14.52
C ILE A 653 -7.14 29.55 14.37
N LEU A 654 -6.14 29.32 15.22
CA LEU A 654 -5.32 28.10 15.18
C LEU A 654 -6.14 26.83 15.41
N TRP A 655 -7.14 26.87 16.29
CA TRP A 655 -8.04 25.74 16.48
C TRP A 655 -8.91 25.47 15.26
N GLN A 656 -9.44 26.53 14.63
CA GLN A 656 -10.21 26.39 13.41
C GLN A 656 -9.34 25.86 12.26
N ASP A 657 -8.09 26.32 12.16
CA ASP A 657 -7.11 25.81 11.20
C ASP A 657 -6.79 24.34 11.48
N PHE A 658 -6.57 23.96 12.75
CA PHE A 658 -6.39 22.58 13.16
C PHE A 658 -7.59 21.70 12.74
N LEU A 659 -8.81 22.09 13.07
CA LEU A 659 -10.03 21.35 12.70
C LEU A 659 -10.27 21.36 11.18
N ASN A 660 -9.85 22.40 10.47
CA ASN A 660 -9.93 22.45 9.02
C ASN A 660 -8.98 21.44 8.36
N ASN A 661 -7.87 21.13 9.02
CA ASN A 661 -6.89 20.15 8.55
C ASN A 661 -7.16 18.75 9.09
N ASN A 662 -7.77 18.60 10.27
CA ASN A 662 -7.95 17.34 10.99
C ASN A 662 -9.44 17.07 11.23
N LYS A 663 -10.10 16.45 10.23
CA LYS A 663 -11.54 16.13 10.28
C LYS A 663 -11.78 14.64 10.35
N SER A 664 -11.75 14.08 11.56
CA SER A 664 -12.24 12.73 11.82
C SER A 664 -13.01 12.69 13.15
N PHE A 665 -13.58 11.52 13.49
CA PHE A 665 -14.20 11.36 14.80
C PHE A 665 -13.19 11.51 15.96
N ILE A 666 -11.90 11.29 15.69
CA ILE A 666 -10.84 11.35 16.69
C ILE A 666 -10.57 12.80 17.10
N SER A 667 -10.50 13.73 16.13
CA SER A 667 -10.42 15.17 16.40
C SER A 667 -11.61 15.70 17.19
N GLU A 668 -12.78 15.07 17.07
CA GLU A 668 -13.98 15.47 17.81
C GLU A 668 -14.00 14.91 19.24
N LEU A 669 -13.50 13.69 19.46
CA LEU A 669 -13.62 13.00 20.75
C LEU A 669 -12.41 13.17 21.67
N PHE A 670 -11.19 13.28 21.12
CA PHE A 670 -9.95 13.19 21.90
C PHE A 670 -9.12 14.47 21.91
N PHE A 671 -9.26 15.33 20.91
CA PHE A 671 -8.47 16.55 20.84
C PHE A 671 -9.10 17.69 21.65
N PHE A 672 -8.27 18.35 22.44
CA PHE A 672 -8.61 19.56 23.16
C PHE A 672 -7.45 20.55 23.07
N ARG A 673 -7.73 21.82 23.36
CA ARG A 673 -6.75 22.90 23.23
C ARG A 673 -6.26 23.34 24.60
N LEU A 674 -4.95 23.26 24.81
CA LEU A 674 -4.26 23.86 25.94
C LEU A 674 -3.88 25.32 25.60
N ALA A 675 -4.04 26.22 26.57
CA ALA A 675 -3.52 27.59 26.47
C ALA A 675 -2.26 27.69 27.32
N HIS A 676 -1.09 27.71 26.69
CA HIS A 676 0.15 28.06 27.38
C HIS A 676 0.27 29.58 27.44
N ALA A 677 -0.02 30.15 28.62
CA ALA A 677 0.43 31.49 28.93
C ALA A 677 1.94 31.41 29.21
N TRP A 678 2.76 31.88 28.27
CA TRP A 678 4.12 32.26 28.62
C TRP A 678 3.98 33.49 29.50
N SER A 679 4.12 33.33 30.82
CA SER A 679 4.31 34.47 31.71
C SER A 679 5.63 35.13 31.29
N ALA A 680 5.52 36.37 30.82
CA ALA A 680 6.66 37.20 30.44
C ALA A 680 7.63 37.43 31.60
#